data_AF-B7K7C9-F1
#
_entry.id   AF-B7K7C9-F1
#
_cell.length_a   1.000
_cell.length_b   1.000
_cell.length_c   1.000
_cell.angle_alpha   90.00
_cell.angle_beta   90.00
_cell.angle_gamma   90.00
#
_symmetry.space_group_name_H-M   'P 1'
#
loop_
_entity.id
_entity.type
_entity.pdbx_description
1 polymer ?
#
loop_
_entity_poly.entity_id
_entity_poly.type
_entity_poly.pdbx_seq_one_letter_code
_entity_poly.pdbx_strand_id
1 'polypeptide(L)'
;MIIVHRKSNLFAKSQHLNHYQTRLLQIQHQLETKHCIQFQEYHSDKKLHHEPSLIKIIKLLTPTRLLKICYWTITLQLNKRLQRRNLARLIMESGLFDTGYYWQQNPEIQKAGLDPLGHYLDHGGLEGRKPNPLFDSSYYLQQYSDVAESGVNPLAHYLLSGAREGRKPNPLFDSSYYLQQYPDVAESGVNPLAHYLLSGAREGRKPNPLFDSSYYLQQYPDVAESGVNPLADYLDYGAREGRKPNPLFDSSYYLQQYPDVVESGVNPLADYLDYGAREGRKPNPLFDSSYYLLQYPNVAEMGINPLAHYLLSGAREGRKPNPLFDSSYYLLQYSDVAESGVNPLAHYLLSGAREGRKPNPLFDSSYYLQQYPDVVESGVNPLADYLDYGAREGRKPNSLFNSSYYLQQYPDVVESGVNPLAHYLDYGALEGRKPNPWFDSGYYLQQYPDVGEMGINPLAHYLDYGAYEGRLAWPLPTIKAIMQESKQLSSQTQKLIDQTLNKPLVFSTYSSIPKIGIYCSSLGNYFMAEMADLVAAAFEKIGLKAIRLSEFDVFQQELDYEILMAPQEFFYLGEGQALAQHPTWFSKLAIINVDQPHSTFFAKSFHFLRQARLILDINYKSADFLQSLGFPAYFFPLGYLKNYLPFQFSQTQPDLLSLKAISKQTWTSVSHLNNSFKNRPIDILFIGTLSEKRELFFATSAKWLSQYRCFLHIPPLQGTFIQGKGNALTTEAAIGLSQRSKILLNIHRDELPYFEWHRLVLHGLWQQTLVLTEPCNAIPGIVPGEHYLECEAKQMPEMVEWLLKTEEGQMLAEKVRLAGYNVLTNLFNLENIALNILAMLTEKAQQNN
;
A
#
# COMPACT_ATOMS: atom_id res chain seq x y z
N MET A 1 -29.68 94.51 -44.67
CA MET A 1 -30.70 95.43 -44.10
C MET A 1 -31.92 94.62 -43.67
N ILE A 2 -32.69 94.96 -42.65
CA ILE A 2 -32.41 95.70 -41.39
C ILE A 2 -33.60 95.38 -40.44
N ILE A 3 -33.30 95.04 -39.19
CA ILE A 3 -34.03 95.38 -37.94
C ILE A 3 -35.58 95.33 -37.94
N VAL A 4 -36.17 94.49 -37.08
CA VAL A 4 -37.01 94.82 -35.90
C VAL A 4 -37.67 93.52 -35.41
N HIS A 5 -37.05 92.81 -34.44
CA HIS A 5 -37.72 91.98 -33.39
C HIS A 5 -36.75 91.24 -32.41
N ARG A 6 -35.62 91.85 -32.02
CA ARG A 6 -34.78 91.37 -30.90
C ARG A 6 -34.17 92.52 -30.10
N LYS A 7 -34.95 93.15 -29.21
CA LYS A 7 -34.43 94.11 -28.20
C LYS A 7 -35.36 94.36 -27.00
N SER A 8 -35.93 93.31 -26.41
CA SER A 8 -36.86 93.46 -25.25
C SER A 8 -36.82 92.31 -24.22
N ASN A 9 -35.84 91.40 -24.29
CA ASN A 9 -35.75 90.26 -23.34
C ASN A 9 -34.39 90.13 -22.63
N LEU A 10 -33.65 91.24 -22.51
CA LEU A 10 -32.33 91.32 -21.86
C LEU A 10 -32.32 92.16 -20.57
N PHE A 11 -33.38 92.93 -20.27
CA PHE A 11 -33.46 93.75 -19.05
C PHE A 11 -34.18 93.06 -17.87
N ALA A 12 -35.04 92.06 -18.11
CA ALA A 12 -35.72 91.32 -17.04
C ALA A 12 -34.82 90.33 -16.28
N LYS A 13 -33.60 90.05 -16.78
CA LYS A 13 -32.67 89.06 -16.19
C LYS A 13 -31.62 89.64 -15.21
N SER A 14 -31.45 90.97 -15.11
CA SER A 14 -30.49 91.55 -14.17
C SER A 14 -31.03 91.72 -12.75
N GLN A 15 -32.31 92.06 -12.59
CA GLN A 15 -32.91 92.30 -11.27
C GLN A 15 -33.00 91.04 -10.40
N HIS A 16 -33.27 89.86 -11.00
CA HIS A 16 -33.24 88.60 -10.25
C HIS A 16 -31.82 88.22 -9.78
N LEU A 17 -30.76 88.59 -10.51
CA LEU A 17 -29.39 88.21 -10.15
C LEU A 17 -28.94 88.86 -8.83
N ASN A 18 -29.24 90.16 -8.66
CA ASN A 18 -28.94 90.89 -7.43
C ASN A 18 -29.67 90.29 -6.21
N HIS A 19 -30.95 89.89 -6.36
CA HIS A 19 -31.73 89.28 -5.28
C HIS A 19 -31.08 88.00 -4.74
N TYR A 20 -30.52 87.15 -5.61
CA TYR A 20 -29.82 85.94 -5.17
C TYR A 20 -28.45 86.23 -4.54
N GLN A 21 -27.71 87.25 -5.01
CA GLN A 21 -26.44 87.65 -4.40
C GLN A 21 -26.62 88.19 -2.98
N THR A 22 -27.62 89.05 -2.73
CA THR A 22 -27.89 89.56 -1.37
C THR A 22 -28.29 88.44 -0.40
N ARG A 23 -29.06 87.45 -0.88
CA ARG A 23 -29.53 86.32 -0.06
C ARG A 23 -28.39 85.33 0.28
N LEU A 24 -27.43 85.15 -0.61
CA LEU A 24 -26.20 84.37 -0.34
C LEU A 24 -25.30 85.02 0.71
N LEU A 25 -25.14 86.35 0.68
CA LEU A 25 -24.35 87.09 1.67
C LEU A 25 -24.97 87.03 3.08
N GLN A 26 -26.30 87.04 3.20
CA GLN A 26 -26.99 86.86 4.48
C GLN A 26 -26.81 85.44 5.05
N ILE A 27 -26.86 84.40 4.22
CA ILE A 27 -26.62 83.01 4.64
C ILE A 27 -25.17 82.81 5.06
N GLN A 28 -24.21 83.44 4.38
CA GLN A 28 -22.80 83.39 4.76
C GLN A 28 -22.58 83.96 6.18
N HIS A 29 -23.17 85.11 6.49
CA HIS A 29 -23.06 85.75 7.81
C HIS A 29 -23.71 84.93 8.94
N GLN A 30 -24.78 84.16 8.64
CA GLN A 30 -25.43 83.25 9.59
C GLN A 30 -24.65 81.96 9.87
N LEU A 31 -23.76 81.55 8.96
CA LEU A 31 -22.90 80.37 9.15
C LEU A 31 -21.62 80.72 9.93
N GLU A 32 -21.07 81.91 9.70
CA GLU A 32 -19.87 82.42 10.42
C GLU A 32 -20.14 82.68 11.92
N THR A 33 -21.40 82.84 12.34
CA THR A 33 -21.80 83.13 13.73
C THR A 33 -22.18 81.89 14.57
N LYS A 34 -22.24 80.69 13.99
CA LYS A 34 -22.77 79.47 14.66
C LYS A 34 -21.73 78.45 15.14
N HIS A 35 -20.43 78.62 14.84
CA HIS A 35 -19.37 77.68 15.26
C HIS A 35 -18.37 78.32 16.22
N CYS A 36 -18.84 78.61 17.43
CA CYS A 36 -17.99 78.73 18.60
C CYS A 36 -18.60 77.90 19.74
N ILE A 37 -17.75 77.31 20.59
CA ILE A 37 -18.04 76.47 21.78
C ILE A 37 -18.11 74.93 21.55
N GLN A 38 -17.05 74.27 22.03
CA GLN A 38 -16.90 72.89 22.55
C GLN A 38 -17.20 71.66 21.65
N PHE A 39 -16.19 70.80 21.43
CA PHE A 39 -15.82 69.77 22.42
C PHE A 39 -14.37 69.27 22.26
N GLN A 40 -13.83 68.74 23.36
CA GLN A 40 -12.52 68.09 23.53
C GLN A 40 -12.80 66.64 24.01
N GLU A 41 -12.00 65.59 23.76
CA GLU A 41 -10.62 65.49 23.25
C GLU A 41 -10.28 64.03 22.81
N TYR A 42 -8.97 63.70 22.81
CA TYR A 42 -8.31 62.38 22.91
C TYR A 42 -8.00 61.54 21.65
N HIS A 43 -6.71 61.63 21.26
CA HIS A 43 -5.78 60.63 20.67
C HIS A 43 -6.17 59.79 19.42
N SER A 44 -5.25 59.46 18.50
CA SER A 44 -3.85 59.90 18.29
C SER A 44 -3.39 59.60 16.84
N ASP A 45 -2.35 60.32 16.38
CA ASP A 45 -1.48 60.06 15.22
C ASP A 45 -2.05 59.45 13.91
N LYS A 46 -2.26 60.33 12.91
CA LYS A 46 -1.65 60.20 11.57
C LYS A 46 -1.77 61.46 10.70
N LYS A 47 -0.61 61.94 10.24
CA LYS A 47 -0.29 62.94 9.18
C LYS A 47 -1.44 63.73 8.54
N LEU A 48 -1.41 65.06 8.72
CA LEU A 48 -2.22 66.03 7.97
C LEU A 48 -1.97 65.95 6.45
N HIS A 49 -3.06 65.88 5.68
CA HIS A 49 -3.16 66.57 4.39
C HIS A 49 -4.24 67.65 4.50
N HIS A 50 -3.92 68.88 4.07
CA HIS A 50 -4.85 70.00 4.09
C HIS A 50 -6.05 69.77 3.15
N GLU A 51 -7.27 69.67 3.69
CA GLU A 51 -8.47 69.96 2.90
C GLU A 51 -8.59 71.48 2.64
N PRO A 52 -8.75 71.92 1.38
CA PRO A 52 -9.06 73.31 1.08
C PRO A 52 -10.55 73.58 1.28
N SER A 53 -10.89 74.66 1.99
CA SER A 53 -12.28 75.07 2.19
C SER A 53 -13.04 75.25 0.86
N LEU A 54 -14.35 74.99 0.86
CA LEU A 54 -15.25 75.11 -0.30
C LEU A 54 -15.05 76.39 -1.12
N ILE A 55 -14.78 77.52 -0.45
CA ILE A 55 -14.53 78.83 -1.06
C ILE A 55 -13.24 78.83 -1.91
N LYS A 56 -12.20 78.10 -1.50
CA LYS A 56 -10.94 77.94 -2.24
C LYS A 56 -11.14 77.08 -3.50
N ILE A 57 -11.96 76.02 -3.40
CA ILE A 57 -12.32 75.15 -4.53
C ILE A 57 -13.12 75.94 -5.58
N ILE A 58 -14.13 76.72 -5.15
CA ILE A 58 -14.95 77.55 -6.05
C ILE A 58 -14.11 78.58 -6.81
N LYS A 59 -13.08 79.17 -6.18
CA LYS A 59 -12.15 80.12 -6.82
C LYS A 59 -11.21 79.49 -7.87
N LEU A 60 -11.07 78.16 -7.89
CA LEU A 60 -10.26 77.41 -8.86
C LEU A 60 -11.08 76.87 -10.06
N LEU A 61 -12.39 77.09 -10.08
CA LEU A 61 -13.27 76.63 -11.16
C LEU A 61 -13.52 77.73 -12.19
N THR A 62 -13.29 77.42 -13.47
CA THR A 62 -13.62 78.34 -14.57
C THR A 62 -15.13 78.63 -14.62
N PRO A 63 -15.56 79.79 -15.15
CA PRO A 63 -16.98 80.14 -15.24
C PRO A 63 -17.84 79.08 -15.94
N THR A 64 -17.26 78.39 -16.93
CA THR A 64 -17.88 77.27 -17.65
C THR A 64 -18.07 76.01 -16.80
N ARG A 65 -17.21 75.75 -15.80
CA ARG A 65 -17.40 74.67 -14.83
C ARG A 65 -18.51 75.01 -13.82
N LEU A 66 -18.56 76.25 -13.34
CA LEU A 66 -19.63 76.73 -12.45
C LEU A 66 -21.01 76.64 -13.12
N LEU A 67 -21.13 77.12 -14.37
CA LEU A 67 -22.37 76.99 -15.16
C LEU A 67 -22.81 75.52 -15.35
N LYS A 68 -21.87 74.60 -15.62
CA LYS A 68 -22.16 73.16 -15.72
C LYS A 68 -22.65 72.57 -14.39
N ILE A 69 -22.02 72.93 -13.27
CA ILE A 69 -22.46 72.48 -11.94
C ILE A 69 -23.88 72.97 -11.66
N CYS A 70 -24.17 74.27 -11.80
CA CYS A 70 -25.51 74.82 -11.59
C CYS A 70 -26.56 74.16 -12.51
N TYR A 71 -26.23 73.93 -13.78
CA TYR A 71 -27.10 73.20 -14.72
C TYR A 71 -27.38 71.76 -14.26
N TRP A 72 -26.37 71.04 -13.78
CA TRP A 72 -26.55 69.69 -13.22
C TRP A 72 -27.33 69.68 -11.90
N THR A 73 -27.22 70.70 -11.05
CA THR A 73 -28.02 70.81 -9.82
C THR A 73 -29.50 71.02 -10.17
N ILE A 74 -29.79 71.93 -11.10
CA ILE A 74 -31.15 72.26 -11.54
C ILE A 74 -31.80 71.09 -12.29
N THR A 75 -31.04 70.31 -13.05
CA THR A 75 -31.54 69.12 -13.77
C THR A 75 -31.49 67.83 -12.94
N LEU A 76 -31.19 67.89 -11.64
CA LEU A 76 -30.96 66.75 -10.73
C LEU A 76 -29.86 65.76 -11.18
N GLN A 77 -29.14 66.07 -12.25
CA GLN A 77 -28.02 65.28 -12.76
C GLN A 77 -26.79 65.31 -11.85
N LEU A 78 -26.66 66.31 -10.95
CA LEU A 78 -25.48 66.45 -10.09
C LEU A 78 -25.32 65.23 -9.17
N ASN A 79 -26.40 64.78 -8.53
CA ASN A 79 -26.36 63.61 -7.64
C ASN A 79 -25.99 62.34 -8.42
N LYS A 80 -26.62 62.10 -9.58
CA LYS A 80 -26.29 60.95 -10.45
C LYS A 80 -24.83 61.00 -10.93
N ARG A 81 -24.29 62.18 -11.28
CA ARG A 81 -22.89 62.37 -11.68
C ARG A 81 -21.91 62.17 -10.53
N LEU A 82 -22.25 62.60 -9.32
CA LEU A 82 -21.44 62.36 -8.12
C LEU A 82 -21.45 60.87 -7.72
N GLN A 83 -22.61 60.21 -7.77
CA GLN A 83 -22.74 58.77 -7.56
C GLN A 83 -21.92 57.99 -8.58
N ARG A 84 -22.09 58.24 -9.89
CA ARG A 84 -21.27 57.59 -10.95
C ARG A 84 -19.78 57.83 -10.75
N ARG A 85 -19.35 59.03 -10.33
CA ARG A 85 -17.93 59.33 -10.05
C ARG A 85 -17.41 58.59 -8.82
N ASN A 86 -18.22 58.46 -7.78
CA ASN A 86 -17.85 57.71 -6.56
C ASN A 86 -17.81 56.20 -6.83
N LEU A 87 -18.72 55.66 -7.65
CA LEU A 87 -18.70 54.27 -8.10
C LEU A 87 -17.50 53.98 -9.01
N ALA A 88 -17.20 54.86 -9.97
CA ALA A 88 -16.01 54.74 -10.80
C ALA A 88 -14.72 54.73 -9.97
N ARG A 89 -14.65 55.60 -8.96
CA ARG A 89 -13.56 55.61 -7.99
C ARG A 89 -13.50 54.30 -7.21
N LEU A 90 -14.61 53.87 -6.59
CA LEU A 90 -14.67 52.65 -5.78
C LEU A 90 -14.21 51.42 -6.56
N ILE A 91 -14.72 51.24 -7.78
CA ILE A 91 -14.34 50.13 -8.65
C ILE A 91 -12.85 50.20 -9.01
N MET A 92 -12.32 51.37 -9.33
CA MET A 92 -10.89 51.49 -9.67
C MET A 92 -9.97 51.33 -8.45
N GLU A 93 -10.29 51.94 -7.32
CA GLU A 93 -9.52 51.83 -6.07
C GLU A 93 -9.59 50.42 -5.46
N SER A 94 -10.61 49.62 -5.80
CA SER A 94 -10.69 48.21 -5.38
C SER A 94 -9.71 47.26 -6.09
N GLY A 95 -9.12 47.68 -7.22
CA GLY A 95 -8.29 46.81 -8.07
C GLY A 95 -9.06 45.72 -8.84
N LEU A 96 -10.39 45.62 -8.71
CA LEU A 96 -11.22 44.63 -9.41
C LEU A 96 -11.67 45.06 -10.82
N PHE A 97 -11.10 46.12 -11.39
CA PHE A 97 -11.28 46.49 -12.80
C PHE A 97 -9.93 46.55 -13.50
N ASP A 98 -9.65 45.56 -14.34
CA ASP A 98 -8.45 45.51 -15.17
C ASP A 98 -8.77 46.07 -16.56
N THR A 99 -8.20 47.24 -16.83
CA THR A 99 -8.36 47.95 -18.10
C THR A 99 -7.77 47.20 -19.30
N GLY A 100 -6.65 46.48 -19.10
CA GLY A 100 -5.99 45.70 -20.15
C GLY A 100 -6.81 44.45 -20.50
N TYR A 101 -7.20 43.68 -19.48
CA TYR A 101 -8.09 42.53 -19.63
C TYR A 101 -9.41 42.94 -20.28
N TYR A 102 -10.04 44.03 -19.82
CA TYR A 102 -11.32 44.48 -20.37
C TYR A 102 -11.21 44.90 -21.85
N TRP A 103 -10.12 45.51 -22.29
CA TRP A 103 -9.93 45.75 -23.73
C TRP A 103 -9.66 44.47 -24.52
N GLN A 104 -8.87 43.55 -23.98
CA GLN A 104 -8.54 42.28 -24.66
C GLN A 104 -9.78 41.40 -24.88
N GLN A 105 -10.67 41.33 -23.89
CA GLN A 105 -11.94 40.58 -23.98
C GLN A 105 -13.01 41.31 -24.80
N ASN A 106 -12.89 42.64 -24.99
CA ASN A 106 -13.90 43.46 -25.64
C ASN A 106 -13.25 44.38 -26.73
N PRO A 107 -12.68 43.79 -27.80
CA PRO A 107 -11.87 44.51 -28.79
C PRO A 107 -12.66 45.53 -29.62
N GLU A 108 -13.99 45.43 -29.66
CA GLU A 108 -14.87 46.43 -30.27
C GLU A 108 -14.93 47.74 -29.46
N ILE A 109 -14.85 47.66 -28.13
CA ILE A 109 -14.78 48.81 -27.22
C ILE A 109 -13.45 49.54 -27.42
N GLN A 110 -12.36 48.78 -27.60
CA GLN A 110 -11.04 49.31 -27.95
C GLN A 110 -11.04 50.02 -29.31
N LYS A 111 -11.61 49.38 -30.36
CA LYS A 111 -11.74 49.96 -31.71
C LYS A 111 -12.61 51.21 -31.75
N ALA A 112 -13.65 51.28 -30.90
CA ALA A 112 -14.53 52.44 -30.78
C ALA A 112 -13.90 53.61 -29.98
N GLY A 113 -12.73 53.42 -29.37
CA GLY A 113 -12.05 54.44 -28.57
C GLY A 113 -12.83 54.84 -27.29
N LEU A 114 -13.66 53.93 -26.77
CA LEU A 114 -14.46 54.17 -25.58
C LEU A 114 -13.62 53.99 -24.31
N ASP A 115 -13.90 54.81 -23.29
CA ASP A 115 -13.37 54.65 -21.93
C ASP A 115 -13.86 53.31 -21.34
N PRO A 116 -12.97 52.33 -21.08
CA PRO A 116 -13.38 50.97 -20.70
C PRO A 116 -14.07 50.93 -19.34
N LEU A 117 -13.59 51.72 -18.36
CA LEU A 117 -14.23 51.83 -17.05
C LEU A 117 -15.61 52.49 -17.17
N GLY A 118 -15.71 53.58 -17.94
CA GLY A 118 -16.98 54.23 -18.25
C GLY A 118 -17.98 53.29 -18.95
N HIS A 119 -17.52 52.52 -19.94
CA HIS A 119 -18.34 51.52 -20.63
C HIS A 119 -18.84 50.43 -19.68
N TYR A 120 -17.95 49.88 -18.85
CA TYR A 120 -18.31 48.84 -17.89
C TYR A 120 -19.33 49.33 -16.84
N LEU A 121 -19.14 50.54 -16.31
CA LEU A 121 -20.05 51.14 -15.34
C LEU A 121 -21.47 51.34 -15.88
N ASP A 122 -21.58 51.91 -17.09
CA ASP A 122 -22.86 52.34 -17.65
C ASP A 122 -23.59 51.24 -18.43
N HIS A 123 -22.86 50.25 -18.96
CA HIS A 123 -23.39 49.19 -19.83
C HIS A 123 -22.81 47.82 -19.49
N GLY A 124 -21.49 47.65 -19.61
CA GLY A 124 -20.85 46.34 -19.70
C GLY A 124 -21.06 45.40 -18.51
N GLY A 125 -21.23 45.94 -17.29
CA GLY A 125 -21.56 45.12 -16.12
C GLY A 125 -22.95 44.49 -16.20
N LEU A 126 -23.95 45.21 -16.70
CA LEU A 126 -25.30 44.68 -16.92
C LEU A 126 -25.40 43.80 -18.18
N GLU A 127 -24.50 44.00 -19.14
CA GLU A 127 -24.28 43.09 -20.28
C GLU A 127 -23.55 41.78 -19.88
N GLY A 128 -23.22 41.59 -18.60
CA GLY A 128 -22.55 40.38 -18.11
C GLY A 128 -21.04 40.28 -18.43
N ARG A 129 -20.41 41.35 -18.93
CA ARG A 129 -18.97 41.35 -19.26
C ARG A 129 -18.10 41.29 -18.01
N LYS A 130 -16.97 40.59 -18.09
CA LYS A 130 -16.03 40.40 -16.96
C LYS A 130 -15.09 41.60 -16.80
N PRO A 131 -15.06 42.30 -15.64
CA PRO A 131 -14.13 43.40 -15.38
C PRO A 131 -12.70 42.95 -15.03
N ASN A 132 -12.54 41.69 -14.62
CA ASN A 132 -11.28 41.00 -14.35
C ASN A 132 -11.55 39.47 -14.43
N PRO A 133 -10.53 38.60 -14.46
CA PRO A 133 -10.73 37.14 -14.60
C PRO A 133 -11.56 36.48 -13.48
N LEU A 134 -11.58 37.03 -12.27
CA LEU A 134 -12.20 36.43 -11.08
C LEU A 134 -13.55 37.06 -10.68
N PHE A 135 -14.06 38.03 -11.43
CA PHE A 135 -15.44 38.52 -11.28
C PHE A 135 -16.23 38.23 -12.55
N ASP A 136 -17.20 37.33 -12.46
CA ASP A 136 -18.05 36.97 -13.58
C ASP A 136 -19.41 37.64 -13.42
N SER A 137 -19.58 38.80 -14.07
CA SER A 137 -20.83 39.57 -14.03
C SER A 137 -22.05 38.78 -14.54
N SER A 138 -21.85 37.86 -15.50
CA SER A 138 -22.93 37.03 -16.05
C SER A 138 -23.41 36.00 -15.03
N TYR A 139 -22.49 35.26 -14.42
CA TYR A 139 -22.76 34.35 -13.30
C TYR A 139 -23.39 35.10 -12.12
N TYR A 140 -22.84 36.25 -11.73
CA TYR A 140 -23.34 37.01 -10.59
C TYR A 140 -24.79 37.48 -10.78
N LEU A 141 -25.15 37.94 -11.98
CA LEU A 141 -26.53 38.36 -12.29
C LEU A 141 -27.49 37.16 -12.43
N GLN A 142 -27.01 36.00 -12.90
CA GLN A 142 -27.81 34.77 -12.97
C GLN A 142 -28.07 34.19 -11.57
N GLN A 143 -27.06 34.17 -10.70
CA GLN A 143 -27.13 33.62 -9.35
C GLN A 143 -27.93 34.53 -8.40
N TYR A 144 -27.94 35.85 -8.65
CA TYR A 144 -28.54 36.86 -7.77
C TYR A 144 -29.58 37.70 -8.52
N SER A 145 -30.79 37.14 -8.66
CA SER A 145 -31.91 37.78 -9.36
C SER A 145 -32.30 39.14 -8.78
N ASP A 146 -32.15 39.34 -7.46
CA ASP A 146 -32.37 40.62 -6.79
C ASP A 146 -31.44 41.73 -7.32
N VAL A 147 -30.19 41.38 -7.63
CA VAL A 147 -29.23 42.32 -8.24
C VAL A 147 -29.61 42.59 -9.70
N ALA A 148 -29.97 41.56 -10.46
CA ALA A 148 -30.42 41.70 -11.85
C ALA A 148 -31.67 42.60 -11.98
N GLU A 149 -32.68 42.38 -11.14
CA GLU A 149 -33.90 43.19 -11.08
C GLU A 149 -33.64 44.63 -10.64
N SER A 150 -32.66 44.86 -9.75
CA SER A 150 -32.29 46.21 -9.29
C SER A 150 -31.65 47.09 -10.37
N GLY A 151 -31.09 46.50 -11.43
CA GLY A 151 -30.31 47.20 -12.46
C GLY A 151 -29.02 47.85 -11.94
N VAL A 152 -28.53 47.48 -10.76
CA VAL A 152 -27.26 47.96 -10.21
C VAL A 152 -26.10 47.21 -10.88
N ASN A 153 -25.02 47.93 -11.22
CA ASN A 153 -23.80 47.29 -11.77
C ASN A 153 -23.29 46.20 -10.80
N PRO A 154 -23.08 44.95 -11.26
CA PRO A 154 -22.87 43.81 -10.37
C PRO A 154 -21.57 43.91 -9.55
N LEU A 155 -20.48 44.43 -10.13
CA LEU A 155 -19.24 44.66 -9.36
C LEU A 155 -19.42 45.76 -8.30
N ALA A 156 -20.16 46.83 -8.63
CA ALA A 156 -20.50 47.87 -7.64
C ALA A 156 -21.34 47.30 -6.49
N HIS A 157 -22.33 46.45 -6.79
CA HIS A 157 -23.13 45.76 -5.78
C HIS A 157 -22.26 44.87 -4.89
N TYR A 158 -21.39 44.05 -5.49
CA TYR A 158 -20.48 43.17 -4.78
C TYR A 158 -19.52 43.92 -3.85
N LEU A 159 -18.95 45.03 -4.30
CA LEU A 159 -18.04 45.87 -3.51
C LEU A 159 -18.72 46.57 -2.32
N LEU A 160 -19.98 46.99 -2.47
CA LEU A 160 -20.71 47.73 -1.44
C LEU A 160 -21.34 46.82 -0.38
N SER A 161 -21.96 45.73 -0.83
CA SER A 161 -22.77 44.84 0.01
C SER A 161 -22.47 43.36 -0.23
N GLY A 162 -22.46 42.91 -1.49
CA GLY A 162 -22.48 41.49 -1.82
C GLY A 162 -21.35 40.65 -1.21
N ALA A 163 -20.13 41.20 -1.10
CA ALA A 163 -19.02 40.49 -0.46
C ALA A 163 -19.19 40.30 1.05
N ARG A 164 -19.86 41.25 1.74
CA ARG A 164 -20.21 41.13 3.17
C ARG A 164 -21.40 40.21 3.39
N GLU A 165 -22.28 40.12 2.40
CA GLU A 165 -23.39 39.17 2.34
C GLU A 165 -22.93 37.74 1.95
N GLY A 166 -21.62 37.52 1.79
CA GLY A 166 -21.08 36.19 1.48
C GLY A 166 -21.28 35.73 0.04
N ARG A 167 -21.73 36.61 -0.86
CA ARG A 167 -22.03 36.26 -2.26
C ARG A 167 -20.77 35.83 -3.03
N LYS A 168 -20.93 34.85 -3.93
CA LYS A 168 -19.85 34.33 -4.78
C LYS A 168 -19.69 35.21 -6.04
N PRO A 169 -18.52 35.79 -6.32
CA PRO A 169 -18.28 36.58 -7.53
C PRO A 169 -18.00 35.73 -8.79
N ASN A 170 -17.69 34.45 -8.61
CA ASN A 170 -17.58 33.41 -9.63
C ASN A 170 -17.81 32.04 -8.94
N PRO A 171 -18.04 30.92 -9.66
CA PRO A 171 -18.36 29.63 -9.05
C PRO A 171 -17.32 29.09 -8.05
N LEU A 172 -16.05 29.46 -8.20
CA LEU A 172 -14.92 28.91 -7.45
C LEU A 172 -14.32 29.89 -6.42
N PHE A 173 -14.95 31.04 -6.17
CA PHE A 173 -14.59 31.93 -5.07
C PHE A 173 -15.75 32.08 -4.09
N ASP A 174 -15.56 31.65 -2.85
CA ASP A 174 -16.57 31.72 -1.80
C ASP A 174 -16.16 32.76 -0.75
N SER A 175 -16.85 33.90 -0.77
CA SER A 175 -16.55 35.04 0.11
C SER A 175 -16.76 34.72 1.58
N SER A 176 -17.76 33.89 1.92
CA SER A 176 -18.02 33.47 3.30
C SER A 176 -16.91 32.56 3.81
N TYR A 177 -16.56 31.53 3.03
CA TYR A 177 -15.44 30.63 3.34
C TYR A 177 -14.13 31.42 3.48
N TYR A 178 -13.82 32.30 2.53
CA TYR A 178 -12.56 33.04 2.53
C TYR A 178 -12.41 33.93 3.79
N LEU A 179 -13.47 34.64 4.19
CA LEU A 179 -13.46 35.48 5.39
C LEU A 179 -13.47 34.67 6.69
N GLN A 180 -14.13 33.51 6.71
CA GLN A 180 -14.11 32.59 7.86
C GLN A 180 -12.73 31.92 8.04
N GLN A 181 -12.09 31.53 6.93
CA GLN A 181 -10.79 30.86 6.91
C GLN A 181 -9.63 31.82 7.17
N TYR A 182 -9.80 33.11 6.87
CA TYR A 182 -8.77 34.15 7.01
C TYR A 182 -9.28 35.36 7.83
N PRO A 183 -9.32 35.24 9.17
CA PRO A 183 -9.76 36.30 10.07
C PRO A 183 -8.98 37.62 9.90
N ASP A 184 -7.70 37.55 9.51
CA ASP A 184 -6.87 38.72 9.22
C ASP A 184 -7.43 39.58 8.07
N VAL A 185 -8.03 38.94 7.06
CA VAL A 185 -8.73 39.64 5.97
C VAL A 185 -10.05 40.21 6.46
N ALA A 186 -10.82 39.44 7.25
CA ALA A 186 -12.09 39.89 7.81
C ALA A 186 -11.94 41.12 8.73
N GLU A 187 -10.95 41.10 9.62
CA GLU A 187 -10.62 42.21 10.54
C GLU A 187 -10.11 43.45 9.80
N SER A 188 -9.37 43.27 8.70
CA SER A 188 -8.89 44.38 7.86
C SER A 188 -10.01 45.16 7.15
N GLY A 189 -11.19 44.55 6.99
CA GLY A 189 -12.31 45.10 6.23
C GLY A 189 -12.08 45.20 4.72
N VAL A 190 -10.97 44.67 4.19
CA VAL A 190 -10.67 44.62 2.75
C VAL A 190 -11.62 43.65 2.06
N ASN A 191 -12.04 43.96 0.82
CA ASN A 191 -12.90 43.07 0.05
C ASN A 191 -12.17 41.73 -0.23
N PRO A 192 -12.77 40.56 0.07
CA PRO A 192 -12.08 39.27 0.01
C PRO A 192 -11.57 38.92 -1.40
N LEU A 193 -12.32 39.24 -2.46
CA LEU A 193 -11.88 38.99 -3.83
C LEU A 193 -10.72 39.92 -4.22
N ALA A 194 -10.78 41.20 -3.84
CA ALA A 194 -9.71 42.15 -4.08
C ALA A 194 -8.43 41.72 -3.36
N HIS A 195 -8.54 41.29 -2.09
CA HIS A 195 -7.42 40.72 -1.35
C HIS A 195 -6.83 39.51 -2.07
N TYR A 196 -7.67 38.55 -2.46
CA TYR A 196 -7.21 37.32 -3.11
C TYR A 196 -6.55 37.57 -4.47
N LEU A 197 -7.13 38.44 -5.31
CA LEU A 197 -6.60 38.78 -6.63
C LEU A 197 -5.22 39.46 -6.54
N LEU A 198 -5.04 40.38 -5.59
CA LEU A 198 -3.84 41.22 -5.48
C LEU A 198 -2.70 40.56 -4.69
N SER A 199 -3.04 39.85 -3.60
CA SER A 199 -2.07 39.27 -2.65
C SER A 199 -2.36 37.82 -2.29
N GLY A 200 -3.59 37.49 -1.91
CA GLY A 200 -3.94 36.23 -1.28
C GLY A 200 -3.60 34.98 -2.10
N ALA A 201 -3.73 35.04 -3.43
CA ALA A 201 -3.35 33.92 -4.28
C ALA A 201 -1.83 33.64 -4.27
N ARG A 202 -0.99 34.69 -4.16
CA ARG A 202 0.48 34.56 -4.00
C ARG A 202 0.88 34.14 -2.59
N GLU A 203 0.06 34.47 -1.60
CA GLU A 203 0.18 33.97 -0.22
C GLU A 203 -0.30 32.50 -0.07
N GLY A 204 -0.76 31.86 -1.15
CA GLY A 204 -1.24 30.47 -1.09
C GLY A 204 -2.63 30.30 -0.46
N ARG A 205 -3.41 31.38 -0.29
CA ARG A 205 -4.75 31.36 0.30
C ARG A 205 -5.70 30.54 -0.58
N LYS A 206 -6.71 29.91 0.03
CA LYS A 206 -7.69 29.04 -0.64
C LYS A 206 -8.97 29.83 -0.92
N PRO A 207 -9.41 29.98 -2.19
CA PRO A 207 -10.64 30.72 -2.53
C PRO A 207 -11.91 29.90 -2.25
N ASN A 208 -11.80 28.58 -2.13
CA ASN A 208 -12.84 27.65 -1.68
C ASN A 208 -12.16 26.38 -1.09
N PRO A 209 -12.88 25.48 -0.40
CA PRO A 209 -12.29 24.28 0.22
C PRO A 209 -11.56 23.32 -0.72
N LEU A 210 -11.88 23.32 -2.01
CA LEU A 210 -11.40 22.38 -3.03
C LEU A 210 -10.44 23.02 -4.05
N PHE A 211 -10.02 24.27 -3.84
CA PHE A 211 -8.95 24.90 -4.62
C PHE A 211 -7.81 25.33 -3.70
N ASP A 212 -6.63 24.76 -3.91
CA ASP A 212 -5.43 25.04 -3.12
C ASP A 212 -4.40 25.75 -3.99
N SER A 213 -4.29 27.07 -3.83
CA SER A 213 -3.39 27.91 -4.63
C SER A 213 -1.92 27.52 -4.49
N SER A 214 -1.49 27.09 -3.30
CA SER A 214 -0.12 26.64 -3.06
C SER A 214 0.16 25.34 -3.80
N TYR A 215 -0.73 24.35 -3.66
CA TYR A 215 -0.62 23.08 -4.37
C TYR A 215 -0.63 23.29 -5.90
N TYR A 216 -1.53 24.13 -6.39
CA TYR A 216 -1.65 24.41 -7.83
C TYR A 216 -0.38 25.03 -8.40
N LEU A 217 0.17 26.07 -7.76
CA LEU A 217 1.42 26.70 -8.21
C LEU A 217 2.65 25.79 -8.05
N GLN A 218 2.67 24.89 -7.06
CA GLN A 218 3.72 23.87 -6.92
C GLN A 218 3.63 22.78 -8.00
N GLN A 219 2.41 22.38 -8.37
CA GLN A 219 2.15 21.33 -9.35
C GLN A 219 2.27 21.82 -10.81
N TYR A 220 2.09 23.12 -11.04
CA TYR A 220 2.12 23.77 -12.35
C TYR A 220 3.12 24.95 -12.39
N PRO A 221 4.43 24.67 -12.53
CA PRO A 221 5.48 25.70 -12.54
C PRO A 221 5.32 26.73 -13.64
N ASP A 222 4.70 26.38 -14.78
CA ASP A 222 4.38 27.31 -15.87
C ASP A 222 3.46 28.45 -15.42
N VAL A 223 2.49 28.16 -14.54
CA VAL A 223 1.61 29.17 -13.95
C VAL A 223 2.39 30.03 -12.96
N ALA A 224 3.22 29.41 -12.12
CA ALA A 224 4.05 30.12 -11.15
C ALA A 224 5.06 31.08 -11.81
N GLU A 225 5.72 30.64 -12.88
CA GLU A 225 6.68 31.43 -13.66
C GLU A 225 6.01 32.55 -14.46
N SER A 226 4.82 32.32 -15.01
CA SER A 226 4.05 33.37 -15.70
C SER A 226 3.53 34.46 -14.76
N GLY A 227 3.43 34.19 -13.45
CA GLY A 227 2.89 35.09 -12.44
C GLY A 227 1.37 35.32 -12.53
N VAL A 228 0.67 34.52 -13.34
CA VAL A 228 -0.80 34.54 -13.47
C VAL A 228 -1.44 34.06 -12.16
N ASN A 229 -2.62 34.60 -11.84
CA ASN A 229 -3.36 34.15 -10.67
C ASN A 229 -3.83 32.69 -10.86
N PRO A 230 -3.52 31.74 -9.96
CA PRO A 230 -3.79 30.32 -10.15
C PRO A 230 -5.28 30.00 -10.32
N LEU A 231 -6.19 30.74 -9.66
CA LEU A 231 -7.63 30.53 -9.86
C LEU A 231 -8.09 31.03 -11.23
N ALA A 232 -7.49 32.12 -11.74
CA ALA A 232 -7.81 32.66 -13.06
C ALA A 232 -7.32 31.70 -14.15
N ASP A 233 -6.08 31.20 -14.02
CA ASP A 233 -5.54 30.16 -14.89
C ASP A 233 -6.44 28.92 -14.92
N TYR A 234 -6.86 28.43 -13.74
CA TYR A 234 -7.72 27.25 -13.66
C TYR A 234 -9.12 27.44 -14.28
N LEU A 235 -9.72 28.63 -14.10
CA LEU A 235 -11.00 29.00 -14.71
C LEU A 235 -10.89 29.13 -16.24
N ASP A 236 -9.85 29.78 -16.74
CA ASP A 236 -9.70 30.13 -18.15
C ASP A 236 -9.04 29.01 -19.00
N TYR A 237 -8.19 28.15 -18.40
CA TYR A 237 -7.43 27.10 -19.10
C TYR A 237 -7.38 25.79 -18.32
N GLY A 238 -6.85 25.82 -17.10
CA GLY A 238 -6.37 24.63 -16.39
C GLY A 238 -7.39 23.52 -16.20
N ALA A 239 -8.66 23.86 -15.91
CA ALA A 239 -9.69 22.85 -15.74
C ALA A 239 -10.01 22.07 -17.04
N ARG A 240 -9.91 22.73 -18.21
CA ARG A 240 -10.04 22.09 -19.54
C ARG A 240 -8.79 21.31 -19.94
N GLU A 241 -7.63 21.68 -19.41
CA GLU A 241 -6.37 20.94 -19.56
C GLU A 241 -6.25 19.76 -18.57
N GLY A 242 -7.28 19.49 -17.76
CA GLY A 242 -7.28 18.40 -16.80
C GLY A 242 -6.42 18.64 -15.54
N ARG A 243 -5.99 19.89 -15.30
CA ARG A 243 -5.17 20.26 -14.13
C ARG A 243 -5.92 20.01 -12.82
N LYS A 244 -5.20 19.65 -11.76
CA LYS A 244 -5.76 19.27 -10.45
C LYS A 244 -5.77 20.48 -9.52
N PRO A 245 -6.93 20.98 -9.07
CA PRO A 245 -7.04 22.13 -8.17
C PRO A 245 -6.66 21.81 -6.72
N ASN A 246 -6.65 20.52 -6.35
CA ASN A 246 -6.16 19.98 -5.07
C ASN A 246 -5.80 18.48 -5.26
N PRO A 247 -5.08 17.84 -4.32
CA PRO A 247 -4.67 16.43 -4.46
C PRO A 247 -5.79 15.39 -4.64
N LEU A 248 -7.02 15.70 -4.26
CA LEU A 248 -8.17 14.79 -4.25
C LEU A 248 -9.29 15.19 -5.25
N PHE A 249 -9.06 16.17 -6.12
CA PHE A 249 -9.92 16.42 -7.27
C PHE A 249 -9.10 16.33 -8.55
N ASP A 250 -9.45 15.38 -9.42
CA ASP A 250 -8.78 15.14 -10.68
C ASP A 250 -9.71 15.50 -11.83
N SER A 251 -9.50 16.69 -12.39
CA SER A 251 -10.33 17.22 -13.48
C SER A 251 -10.28 16.35 -14.73
N SER A 252 -9.15 15.68 -15.00
CA SER A 252 -9.01 14.79 -16.15
C SER A 252 -9.85 13.52 -15.98
N TYR A 253 -9.78 12.89 -14.81
CA TYR A 253 -10.62 11.76 -14.42
C TYR A 253 -12.10 12.15 -14.41
N TYR A 254 -12.45 13.29 -13.80
CA TYR A 254 -13.83 13.74 -13.67
C TYR A 254 -14.49 13.96 -15.04
N LEU A 255 -13.83 14.67 -15.96
CA LEU A 255 -14.33 14.89 -17.32
C LEU A 255 -14.39 13.58 -18.14
N GLN A 256 -13.51 12.61 -17.88
CA GLN A 256 -13.55 11.29 -18.51
C GLN A 256 -14.74 10.44 -18.02
N GLN A 257 -15.06 10.49 -16.73
CA GLN A 257 -16.18 9.74 -16.13
C GLN A 257 -17.55 10.39 -16.39
N TYR A 258 -17.59 11.72 -16.60
CA TYR A 258 -18.83 12.50 -16.73
C TYR A 258 -18.88 13.32 -18.03
N PRO A 259 -19.17 12.68 -19.19
CA PRO A 259 -19.22 13.35 -20.49
C PRO A 259 -20.26 14.48 -20.58
N ASP A 260 -21.31 14.46 -19.75
CA ASP A 260 -22.32 15.52 -19.66
C ASP A 260 -21.72 16.86 -19.18
N VAL A 261 -20.66 16.81 -18.37
CA VAL A 261 -19.90 18.01 -17.95
C VAL A 261 -19.08 18.56 -19.12
N VAL A 262 -18.53 17.68 -19.97
CA VAL A 262 -17.83 18.07 -21.20
C VAL A 262 -18.80 18.71 -22.19
N GLU A 263 -19.97 18.10 -22.39
CA GLU A 263 -21.01 18.60 -23.31
C GLU A 263 -21.61 19.94 -22.86
N SER A 264 -21.81 20.15 -21.56
CA SER A 264 -22.29 21.42 -21.02
C SER A 264 -21.23 22.53 -20.99
N GLY A 265 -19.94 22.17 -21.10
CA GLY A 265 -18.81 23.12 -21.05
C GLY A 265 -18.60 23.77 -19.69
N VAL A 266 -19.23 23.27 -18.62
CA VAL A 266 -19.10 23.77 -17.26
C VAL A 266 -17.73 23.40 -16.69
N ASN A 267 -17.17 24.26 -15.83
CA ASN A 267 -15.91 23.93 -15.15
C ASN A 267 -16.11 22.70 -14.22
N PRO A 268 -15.31 21.63 -14.34
CA PRO A 268 -15.53 20.38 -13.61
C PRO A 268 -15.54 20.54 -12.08
N LEU A 269 -14.74 21.45 -11.52
CA LEU A 269 -14.78 21.70 -10.07
C LEU A 269 -16.04 22.45 -9.65
N ALA A 270 -16.55 23.35 -10.50
CA ALA A 270 -17.79 24.08 -10.23
C ALA A 270 -18.99 23.14 -10.31
N ASP A 271 -19.06 22.31 -11.36
CA ASP A 271 -20.04 21.24 -11.47
C ASP A 271 -20.03 20.34 -10.23
N TYR A 272 -18.86 19.88 -9.81
CA TYR A 272 -18.76 19.02 -8.63
C TYR A 272 -19.19 19.72 -7.32
N LEU A 273 -18.87 20.99 -7.14
CA LEU A 273 -19.25 21.78 -5.96
C LEU A 273 -20.76 21.99 -5.88
N ASP A 274 -21.41 22.32 -6.99
CA ASP A 274 -22.83 22.71 -7.03
C ASP A 274 -23.78 21.49 -7.27
N TYR A 275 -23.32 20.47 -8.00
CA TYR A 275 -24.15 19.35 -8.45
C TYR A 275 -23.52 17.96 -8.26
N GLY A 276 -22.30 17.74 -8.74
CA GLY A 276 -21.72 16.40 -8.82
C GLY A 276 -21.59 15.69 -7.47
N ALA A 277 -21.20 16.40 -6.41
CA ALA A 277 -21.01 15.77 -5.11
C ALA A 277 -22.34 15.32 -4.46
N ARG A 278 -23.45 16.06 -4.67
CA ARG A 278 -24.80 15.65 -4.22
C ARG A 278 -25.42 14.56 -5.11
N GLU A 279 -24.93 14.43 -6.35
CA GLU A 279 -25.26 13.33 -7.27
C GLU A 279 -24.39 12.09 -7.06
N GLY A 280 -23.49 12.11 -6.07
CA GLY A 280 -22.68 10.95 -5.73
C GLY A 280 -21.50 10.70 -6.67
N ARG A 281 -21.17 11.67 -7.55
CA ARG A 281 -20.07 11.58 -8.52
C ARG A 281 -18.70 11.46 -7.82
N LYS A 282 -17.76 10.72 -8.42
CA LYS A 282 -16.41 10.49 -7.89
C LYS A 282 -15.45 11.61 -8.36
N PRO A 283 -14.85 12.42 -7.47
CA PRO A 283 -13.87 13.45 -7.84
C PRO A 283 -12.48 12.90 -8.17
N ASN A 284 -12.20 11.65 -7.78
CA ASN A 284 -10.99 10.88 -8.09
C ASN A 284 -11.29 9.37 -7.90
N PRO A 285 -10.44 8.43 -8.36
CA PRO A 285 -10.73 6.99 -8.29
C PRO A 285 -10.97 6.43 -6.87
N LEU A 286 -10.41 7.04 -5.83
CA LEU A 286 -10.43 6.55 -4.45
C LEU A 286 -11.30 7.39 -3.49
N PHE A 287 -12.08 8.34 -3.99
CA PHE A 287 -13.11 9.01 -3.21
C PHE A 287 -14.48 8.78 -3.84
N ASP A 288 -15.36 8.11 -3.11
CA ASP A 288 -16.71 7.79 -3.57
C ASP A 288 -17.73 8.59 -2.75
N SER A 289 -18.28 9.64 -3.38
CA SER A 289 -19.23 10.55 -2.73
C SER A 289 -20.54 9.85 -2.35
N SER A 290 -20.97 8.86 -3.13
CA SER A 290 -22.17 8.06 -2.83
C SER A 290 -21.94 7.24 -1.56
N TYR A 291 -20.83 6.48 -1.52
CA TYR A 291 -20.42 5.72 -0.34
C TYR A 291 -20.25 6.62 0.89
N TYR A 292 -19.58 7.77 0.74
CA TYR A 292 -19.30 8.67 1.84
C TYR A 292 -20.59 9.25 2.46
N LEU A 293 -21.54 9.69 1.63
CA LEU A 293 -22.81 10.24 2.12
C LEU A 293 -23.72 9.16 2.74
N LEU A 294 -23.69 7.93 2.21
CA LEU A 294 -24.40 6.79 2.80
C LEU A 294 -23.80 6.35 4.14
N GLN A 295 -22.47 6.28 4.23
CA GLN A 295 -21.75 5.90 5.45
C GLN A 295 -21.80 6.99 6.53
N TYR A 296 -22.00 8.25 6.14
CA TYR A 296 -22.04 9.39 7.04
C TYR A 296 -23.30 10.25 6.84
N PRO A 297 -24.48 9.78 7.27
CA PRO A 297 -25.76 10.50 7.09
C PRO A 297 -25.73 11.93 7.63
N ASN A 298 -24.98 12.19 8.72
CA ASN A 298 -24.81 13.53 9.29
C ASN A 298 -24.25 14.57 8.30
N VAL A 299 -23.44 14.14 7.32
CA VAL A 299 -22.85 15.01 6.29
C VAL A 299 -23.89 15.30 5.21
N ALA A 300 -24.67 14.28 4.83
CA ALA A 300 -25.76 14.38 3.86
C ALA A 300 -26.92 15.25 4.37
N GLU A 301 -27.36 15.05 5.62
CA GLU A 301 -28.43 15.83 6.28
C GLU A 301 -28.08 17.32 6.40
N MET A 302 -26.81 17.64 6.63
CA MET A 302 -26.31 19.03 6.69
C MET A 302 -26.04 19.63 5.29
N GLY A 303 -26.18 18.85 4.20
CA GLY A 303 -25.89 19.30 2.84
C GLY A 303 -24.43 19.68 2.59
N ILE A 304 -23.49 19.17 3.40
CA ILE A 304 -22.08 19.52 3.30
C ILE A 304 -21.45 18.72 2.14
N ASN A 305 -20.68 19.39 1.27
CA ASN A 305 -19.96 18.70 0.19
C ASN A 305 -19.01 17.62 0.78
N PRO A 306 -19.16 16.34 0.41
CA PRO A 306 -18.47 15.22 1.06
C PRO A 306 -16.94 15.29 0.92
N LEU A 307 -16.40 15.73 -0.22
CA LEU A 307 -14.95 15.87 -0.39
C LEU A 307 -14.41 17.04 0.43
N ALA A 308 -15.13 18.16 0.49
CA ALA A 308 -14.75 19.30 1.32
C ALA A 308 -14.76 18.94 2.81
N HIS A 309 -15.79 18.21 3.26
CA HIS A 309 -15.85 17.64 4.60
C HIS A 309 -14.64 16.75 4.88
N TYR A 310 -14.33 15.81 3.98
CA TYR A 310 -13.22 14.88 4.15
C TYR A 310 -11.85 15.58 4.22
N LEU A 311 -11.60 16.56 3.35
CA LEU A 311 -10.36 17.35 3.36
C LEU A 311 -10.22 18.20 4.63
N LEU A 312 -11.30 18.82 5.10
CA LEU A 312 -11.26 19.74 6.25
C LEU A 312 -11.24 19.02 7.60
N SER A 313 -12.04 17.96 7.79
CA SER A 313 -12.13 17.26 9.07
C SER A 313 -12.22 15.74 8.95
N GLY A 314 -12.99 15.20 7.99
CA GLY A 314 -13.34 13.78 7.93
C GLY A 314 -12.15 12.82 7.90
N ALA A 315 -11.05 13.17 7.23
CA ALA A 315 -9.85 12.33 7.24
C ALA A 315 -9.14 12.29 8.61
N ARG A 316 -9.17 13.39 9.36
CA ARG A 316 -8.64 13.48 10.74
C ARG A 316 -9.58 12.82 11.76
N GLU A 317 -10.87 12.78 11.45
CA GLU A 317 -11.88 11.99 12.16
C GLU A 317 -11.82 10.49 11.81
N GLY A 318 -10.86 10.05 10.99
CA GLY A 318 -10.66 8.63 10.67
C GLY A 318 -11.67 8.04 9.67
N ARG A 319 -12.46 8.88 8.99
CA ARG A 319 -13.53 8.43 8.06
C ARG A 319 -12.97 7.72 6.83
N LYS A 320 -13.74 6.76 6.29
CA LYS A 320 -13.43 6.00 5.08
C LYS A 320 -13.92 6.75 3.83
N PRO A 321 -13.06 7.13 2.87
CA PRO A 321 -13.46 7.78 1.61
C PRO A 321 -14.01 6.79 0.56
N ASN A 322 -13.76 5.50 0.74
CA ASN A 322 -14.29 4.38 -0.05
C ASN A 322 -14.23 3.10 0.83
N PRO A 323 -14.86 1.96 0.44
CA PRO A 323 -14.92 0.76 1.28
C PRO A 323 -13.56 0.15 1.68
N LEU A 324 -12.49 0.39 0.92
CA LEU A 324 -11.18 -0.25 1.06
C LEU A 324 -10.04 0.72 1.41
N PHE A 325 -10.34 1.96 1.76
CA PHE A 325 -9.36 2.88 2.37
C PHE A 325 -9.84 3.28 3.77
N ASP A 326 -9.04 2.97 4.78
CA ASP A 326 -9.35 3.28 6.18
C ASP A 326 -8.35 4.31 6.71
N SER A 327 -8.80 5.55 6.88
CA SER A 327 -7.96 6.65 7.34
C SER A 327 -7.46 6.45 8.77
N SER A 328 -8.22 5.76 9.62
CA SER A 328 -7.81 5.47 11.00
C SER A 328 -6.68 4.45 10.99
N TYR A 329 -6.87 3.33 10.28
CA TYR A 329 -5.84 2.31 10.09
C TYR A 329 -4.57 2.91 9.48
N TYR A 330 -4.70 3.71 8.41
CA TYR A 330 -3.56 4.27 7.70
C TYR A 330 -2.73 5.21 8.58
N LEU A 331 -3.37 6.09 9.36
CA LEU A 331 -2.67 7.00 10.27
C LEU A 331 -2.08 6.29 11.49
N LEU A 332 -2.71 5.22 11.98
CA LEU A 332 -2.16 4.39 13.06
C LEU A 332 -0.96 3.55 12.61
N GLN A 333 -0.99 3.04 11.38
CA GLN A 333 0.05 2.20 10.79
C GLN A 333 1.28 3.01 10.33
N TYR A 334 1.09 4.28 9.96
CA TYR A 334 2.10 5.14 9.35
C TYR A 334 2.27 6.44 10.14
N SER A 335 3.06 6.38 11.21
CA SER A 335 3.31 7.52 12.11
C SER A 335 3.95 8.71 11.39
N ASP A 336 4.77 8.48 10.37
CA ASP A 336 5.36 9.53 9.53
C ASP A 336 4.30 10.38 8.82
N VAL A 337 3.22 9.74 8.33
CA VAL A 337 2.08 10.43 7.71
C VAL A 337 1.29 11.18 8.78
N ALA A 338 1.02 10.55 9.93
CA ALA A 338 0.31 11.19 11.03
C ALA A 338 1.04 12.42 11.60
N GLU A 339 2.36 12.33 11.79
CA GLU A 339 3.22 13.43 12.25
C GLU A 339 3.34 14.55 11.20
N SER A 340 3.35 14.22 9.91
CA SER A 340 3.36 15.22 8.83
C SER A 340 2.07 16.05 8.73
N GLY A 341 0.95 15.54 9.27
CA GLY A 341 -0.38 16.15 9.14
C GLY A 341 -0.98 16.12 7.73
N VAL A 342 -0.33 15.44 6.77
CA VAL A 342 -0.84 15.30 5.39
C VAL A 342 -2.11 14.44 5.38
N ASN A 343 -3.08 14.78 4.53
CA ASN A 343 -4.30 13.98 4.38
C ASN A 343 -3.94 12.54 3.92
N PRO A 344 -4.36 11.48 4.65
CA PRO A 344 -3.92 10.11 4.41
C PRO A 344 -4.26 9.58 3.01
N LEU A 345 -5.42 9.94 2.45
CA LEU A 345 -5.78 9.54 1.09
C LEU A 345 -4.92 10.27 0.05
N ALA A 346 -4.64 11.55 0.26
CA ALA A 346 -3.77 12.32 -0.63
C ALA A 346 -2.34 11.77 -0.61
N HIS A 347 -1.83 11.43 0.58
CA HIS A 347 -0.54 10.75 0.73
C HIS A 347 -0.54 9.42 -0.03
N TYR A 348 -1.57 8.58 0.13
CA TYR A 348 -1.64 7.28 -0.53
C TYR A 348 -1.72 7.37 -2.06
N LEU A 349 -2.53 8.30 -2.59
CA LEU A 349 -2.65 8.56 -4.03
C LEU A 349 -1.35 9.07 -4.65
N LEU A 350 -0.65 9.99 -3.98
CA LEU A 350 0.57 10.61 -4.51
C LEU A 350 1.80 9.71 -4.35
N SER A 351 1.98 9.07 -3.20
CA SER A 351 3.22 8.36 -2.85
C SER A 351 2.97 6.99 -2.23
N GLY A 352 2.08 6.89 -1.23
CA GLY A 352 1.97 5.70 -0.38
C GLY A 352 1.66 4.39 -1.12
N ALA A 353 0.88 4.42 -2.21
CA ALA A 353 0.64 3.22 -3.02
C ALA A 353 1.89 2.74 -3.77
N ARG A 354 2.73 3.68 -4.24
CA ARG A 354 4.03 3.38 -4.90
C ARG A 354 5.09 2.94 -3.89
N GLU A 355 4.99 3.42 -2.66
CA GLU A 355 5.77 2.96 -1.50
C GLU A 355 5.28 1.60 -0.95
N GLY A 356 4.25 0.99 -1.56
CA GLY A 356 3.79 -0.34 -1.18
C GLY A 356 2.94 -0.38 0.10
N ARG A 357 2.51 0.77 0.63
CA ARG A 357 1.73 0.88 1.88
C ARG A 357 0.35 0.23 1.78
N LYS A 358 -0.17 -0.27 2.90
CA LYS A 358 -1.49 -0.90 3.02
C LYS A 358 -2.58 0.16 3.29
N PRO A 359 -3.61 0.32 2.44
CA PRO A 359 -4.73 1.25 2.70
C PRO A 359 -5.77 0.69 3.70
N ASN A 360 -5.75 -0.61 3.95
CA ASN A 360 -6.53 -1.33 4.97
C ASN A 360 -5.78 -2.63 5.34
N PRO A 361 -6.15 -3.37 6.40
CA PRO A 361 -5.40 -4.55 6.86
C PRO A 361 -5.27 -5.69 5.84
N LEU A 362 -6.17 -5.79 4.85
CA LEU A 362 -6.27 -6.90 3.91
C LEU A 362 -6.02 -6.51 2.44
N PHE A 363 -5.61 -5.28 2.15
CA PHE A 363 -5.07 -4.91 0.84
C PHE A 363 -3.58 -4.58 0.96
N ASP A 364 -2.74 -5.35 0.28
CA ASP A 364 -1.29 -5.18 0.30
C ASP A 364 -0.82 -4.71 -1.07
N SER A 365 -0.53 -3.42 -1.19
CA SER A 365 -0.12 -2.79 -2.46
C SER A 365 1.17 -3.38 -3.02
N SER A 366 2.09 -3.82 -2.14
CA SER A 366 3.35 -4.44 -2.56
C SER A 366 3.10 -5.82 -3.17
N TYR A 367 2.28 -6.64 -2.50
CA TYR A 367 1.85 -7.94 -3.02
C TYR A 367 1.08 -7.76 -4.34
N TYR A 368 0.13 -6.83 -4.39
CA TYR A 368 -0.72 -6.62 -5.56
C TYR A 368 0.09 -6.24 -6.80
N LEU A 369 0.97 -5.24 -6.69
CA LEU A 369 1.85 -4.82 -7.79
C LEU A 369 2.86 -5.91 -8.20
N GLN A 370 3.28 -6.78 -7.26
CA GLN A 370 4.14 -7.93 -7.58
C GLN A 370 3.40 -9.04 -8.35
N GLN A 371 2.11 -9.25 -8.08
CA GLN A 371 1.31 -10.30 -8.73
C GLN A 371 0.72 -9.85 -10.08
N TYR A 372 0.52 -8.53 -10.27
CA TYR A 372 -0.14 -7.96 -11.45
C TYR A 372 0.74 -6.90 -12.16
N PRO A 373 1.76 -7.33 -12.94
CA PRO A 373 2.65 -6.43 -13.67
C PRO A 373 1.94 -5.48 -14.65
N ASP A 374 0.78 -5.88 -15.16
CA ASP A 374 -0.09 -5.04 -16.01
C ASP A 374 -0.56 -3.76 -15.29
N VAL A 375 -0.72 -3.80 -13.97
CA VAL A 375 -1.04 -2.62 -13.15
C VAL A 375 0.18 -1.70 -13.04
N VAL A 376 1.38 -2.28 -12.93
CA VAL A 376 2.64 -1.53 -12.92
C VAL A 376 2.87 -0.85 -14.27
N GLU A 377 2.67 -1.58 -15.37
CA GLU A 377 2.81 -1.08 -16.75
C GLU A 377 1.80 0.02 -17.10
N SER A 378 0.55 -0.11 -16.63
CA SER A 378 -0.48 0.92 -16.83
C SER A 378 -0.29 2.17 -15.96
N GLY A 379 0.50 2.08 -14.88
CA GLY A 379 0.69 3.16 -13.91
C GLY A 379 -0.54 3.49 -13.06
N VAL A 380 -1.59 2.67 -13.10
CA VAL A 380 -2.83 2.86 -12.33
C VAL A 380 -2.56 2.59 -10.84
N ASN A 381 -3.24 3.32 -9.96
CA ASN A 381 -3.15 3.07 -8.52
C ASN A 381 -3.69 1.65 -8.19
N PRO A 382 -2.95 0.79 -7.47
CA PRO A 382 -3.33 -0.61 -7.26
C PRO A 382 -4.67 -0.78 -6.54
N LEU A 383 -5.03 0.12 -5.63
CA LEU A 383 -6.33 0.05 -4.96
C LEU A 383 -7.48 0.44 -5.91
N ALA A 384 -7.23 1.40 -6.81
CA ALA A 384 -8.22 1.82 -7.79
C ALA A 384 -8.45 0.71 -8.84
N ASP A 385 -7.38 0.11 -9.36
CA ASP A 385 -7.46 -1.08 -10.22
C ASP A 385 -8.30 -2.18 -9.55
N TYR A 386 -8.02 -2.50 -8.29
CA TYR A 386 -8.76 -3.55 -7.57
C TYR A 386 -10.24 -3.22 -7.33
N LEU A 387 -10.56 -1.96 -7.01
CA LEU A 387 -11.94 -1.49 -6.80
C LEU A 387 -12.76 -1.53 -8.10
N ASP A 388 -12.18 -1.03 -9.20
CA ASP A 388 -12.89 -0.84 -10.47
C ASP A 388 -12.89 -2.08 -11.36
N TYR A 389 -11.85 -2.93 -11.32
CA TYR A 389 -11.68 -4.11 -12.18
C TYR A 389 -11.27 -5.37 -11.41
N GLY A 390 -10.15 -5.30 -10.67
CA GLY A 390 -9.42 -6.47 -10.20
C GLY A 390 -10.22 -7.44 -9.34
N ALA A 391 -11.10 -6.94 -8.47
CA ALA A 391 -11.93 -7.82 -7.65
C ALA A 391 -12.94 -8.64 -8.49
N ARG A 392 -13.44 -8.10 -9.61
CA ARG A 392 -14.34 -8.81 -10.55
C ARG A 392 -13.57 -9.78 -11.45
N GLU A 393 -12.32 -9.45 -11.79
CA GLU A 393 -11.40 -10.35 -12.50
C GLU A 393 -10.84 -11.47 -11.61
N GLY A 394 -11.20 -11.50 -10.32
CA GLY A 394 -10.77 -12.54 -9.40
C GLY A 394 -9.38 -12.33 -8.79
N ARG A 395 -8.77 -11.15 -8.98
CA ARG A 395 -7.43 -10.80 -8.48
C ARG A 395 -7.35 -10.90 -6.95
N LYS A 396 -6.16 -11.19 -6.43
CA LYS A 396 -5.86 -11.41 -5.01
C LYS A 396 -5.31 -10.11 -4.39
N PRO A 397 -6.02 -9.47 -3.44
CA PRO A 397 -5.55 -8.25 -2.77
C PRO A 397 -4.45 -8.53 -1.72
N ASN A 398 -4.33 -9.79 -1.28
CA ASN A 398 -3.25 -10.30 -0.43
C ASN A 398 -3.13 -11.82 -0.61
N SER A 399 -2.06 -12.41 -0.09
CA SER A 399 -1.76 -13.85 -0.23
C SER A 399 -2.82 -14.86 0.25
N LEU A 400 -3.73 -14.43 1.13
CA LEU A 400 -4.76 -15.26 1.75
C LEU A 400 -6.18 -14.73 1.51
N PHE A 401 -6.39 -13.85 0.52
CA PHE A 401 -7.73 -13.53 0.02
C PHE A 401 -7.79 -13.77 -1.48
N ASN A 402 -8.74 -14.59 -1.92
CA ASN A 402 -8.93 -14.91 -3.34
C ASN A 402 -10.35 -14.54 -3.76
N SER A 403 -10.49 -13.44 -4.50
CA SER A 403 -11.77 -12.90 -4.94
C SER A 403 -12.56 -13.88 -5.81
N SER A 404 -11.90 -14.61 -6.71
CA SER A 404 -12.57 -15.63 -7.54
C SER A 404 -13.18 -16.75 -6.70
N TYR A 405 -12.40 -17.30 -5.75
CA TYR A 405 -12.88 -18.32 -4.81
C TYR A 405 -14.01 -17.78 -3.93
N TYR A 406 -13.86 -16.57 -3.40
CA TYR A 406 -14.84 -15.97 -2.49
C TYR A 406 -16.19 -15.75 -3.18
N LEU A 407 -16.20 -15.18 -4.38
CA LEU A 407 -17.41 -14.99 -5.18
C LEU A 407 -18.03 -16.32 -5.64
N GLN A 408 -17.21 -17.33 -5.97
CA GLN A 408 -17.69 -18.67 -6.30
C GLN A 408 -18.33 -19.39 -5.09
N GLN A 409 -17.75 -19.20 -3.90
CA GLN A 409 -18.18 -19.85 -2.66
C GLN A 409 -19.40 -19.15 -2.03
N TYR A 410 -19.62 -17.87 -2.32
CA TYR A 410 -20.65 -17.02 -1.72
C TYR A 410 -21.47 -16.26 -2.78
N PRO A 411 -22.45 -16.93 -3.42
CA PRO A 411 -23.30 -16.32 -4.45
C PRO A 411 -24.10 -15.10 -3.98
N ASP A 412 -24.43 -15.03 -2.69
CA ASP A 412 -25.10 -13.88 -2.07
C ASP A 412 -24.27 -12.59 -2.17
N VAL A 413 -22.94 -12.69 -2.14
CA VAL A 413 -22.04 -11.56 -2.36
C VAL A 413 -22.09 -11.10 -3.82
N VAL A 414 -22.17 -12.04 -4.77
CA VAL A 414 -22.35 -11.75 -6.20
C VAL A 414 -23.68 -11.04 -6.45
N GLU A 415 -24.77 -11.54 -5.86
CA GLU A 415 -26.11 -10.95 -5.96
C GLU A 415 -26.18 -9.54 -5.34
N SER A 416 -25.41 -9.28 -4.27
CA SER A 416 -25.33 -7.96 -3.64
C SER A 416 -24.58 -6.91 -4.47
N GLY A 417 -23.71 -7.34 -5.39
CA GLY A 417 -22.79 -6.46 -6.14
C GLY A 417 -21.67 -5.81 -5.32
N VAL A 418 -21.57 -6.11 -4.01
CA VAL A 418 -20.54 -5.55 -3.12
C VAL A 418 -19.17 -6.13 -3.47
N ASN A 419 -18.12 -5.31 -3.37
CA ASN A 419 -16.73 -5.77 -3.57
C ASN A 419 -16.40 -6.90 -2.57
N PRO A 420 -15.88 -8.06 -3.00
CA PRO A 420 -15.70 -9.24 -2.14
C PRO A 420 -14.77 -8.99 -0.95
N LEU A 421 -13.74 -8.15 -1.09
CA LEU A 421 -12.85 -7.82 0.03
C LEU A 421 -13.55 -6.91 1.05
N ALA A 422 -14.34 -5.94 0.58
CA ALA A 422 -15.10 -5.05 1.45
C ALA A 422 -16.16 -5.86 2.22
N HIS A 423 -16.91 -6.73 1.53
CA HIS A 423 -17.85 -7.66 2.16
C HIS A 423 -17.15 -8.52 3.24
N TYR A 424 -15.96 -9.05 2.96
CA TYR A 424 -15.23 -9.86 3.93
C TYR A 424 -14.71 -9.05 5.13
N LEU A 425 -14.23 -7.83 4.91
CA LEU A 425 -13.79 -6.91 5.97
C LEU A 425 -14.93 -6.54 6.92
N ASP A 426 -16.08 -6.14 6.38
CA ASP A 426 -17.19 -5.58 7.17
C ASP A 426 -18.15 -6.65 7.72
N TYR A 427 -18.28 -7.82 7.05
CA TYR A 427 -19.23 -8.89 7.43
C TYR A 427 -18.62 -10.29 7.45
N GLY A 428 -18.05 -10.73 6.32
CA GLY A 428 -17.75 -12.13 6.08
C GLY A 428 -16.76 -12.77 7.06
N ALA A 429 -15.83 -11.98 7.61
CA ALA A 429 -14.94 -12.41 8.68
C ALA A 429 -15.68 -12.85 9.95
N LEU A 430 -16.66 -12.06 10.40
CA LEU A 430 -17.46 -12.33 11.61
C LEU A 430 -18.47 -13.46 11.37
N GLU A 431 -18.96 -13.60 10.15
CA GLU A 431 -19.79 -14.73 9.70
C GLU A 431 -19.00 -16.05 9.55
N GLY A 432 -17.69 -16.06 9.85
CA GLY A 432 -16.84 -17.25 9.76
C GLY A 432 -16.51 -17.68 8.33
N ARG A 433 -16.76 -16.83 7.31
CA ARG A 433 -16.54 -17.18 5.90
C ARG A 433 -15.06 -17.42 5.58
N LYS A 434 -14.81 -18.24 4.55
CA LYS A 434 -13.47 -18.62 4.10
C LYS A 434 -12.99 -17.65 3.02
N PRO A 435 -11.92 -16.85 3.24
CA PRO A 435 -11.37 -15.95 2.23
C PRO A 435 -10.60 -16.69 1.12
N ASN A 436 -10.25 -17.96 1.35
CA ASN A 436 -9.58 -18.88 0.42
C ASN A 436 -9.88 -20.34 0.87
N PRO A 437 -9.51 -21.39 0.11
CA PRO A 437 -9.77 -22.79 0.48
C PRO A 437 -9.13 -23.27 1.80
N TRP A 438 -8.10 -22.59 2.29
CA TRP A 438 -7.21 -23.04 3.34
C TRP A 438 -7.45 -22.36 4.68
N PHE A 439 -7.63 -21.03 4.68
CA PHE A 439 -7.95 -20.23 5.86
C PHE A 439 -9.45 -20.27 6.13
N ASP A 440 -9.81 -20.64 7.35
CA ASP A 440 -11.20 -20.76 7.80
C ASP A 440 -11.39 -19.84 9.02
N SER A 441 -12.13 -18.74 8.82
CA SER A 441 -12.30 -17.70 9.84
C SER A 441 -13.04 -18.25 11.07
N GLY A 442 -14.05 -19.11 10.88
CA GLY A 442 -14.78 -19.74 11.97
C GLY A 442 -13.90 -20.69 12.78
N TYR A 443 -13.10 -21.52 12.11
CA TYR A 443 -12.09 -22.36 12.76
C TYR A 443 -11.07 -21.51 13.54
N TYR A 444 -10.52 -20.46 12.92
CA TYR A 444 -9.48 -19.64 13.53
C TYR A 444 -9.99 -18.95 14.81
N LEU A 445 -11.18 -18.35 14.77
CA LEU A 445 -11.82 -17.76 15.95
C LEU A 445 -12.18 -18.80 17.02
N GLN A 446 -12.51 -20.04 16.62
CA GLN A 446 -12.76 -21.14 17.57
C GLN A 446 -11.48 -21.62 18.26
N GLN A 447 -10.34 -21.69 17.56
CA GLN A 447 -9.04 -22.05 18.15
C GLN A 447 -8.44 -20.92 18.97
N TYR A 448 -8.78 -19.67 18.63
CA TYR A 448 -8.20 -18.45 19.22
C TYR A 448 -9.31 -17.49 19.69
N PRO A 449 -10.00 -17.81 20.80
CA PRO A 449 -11.11 -16.99 21.30
C PRO A 449 -10.70 -15.55 21.63
N ASP A 450 -9.45 -15.32 22.02
CA ASP A 450 -8.87 -14.00 22.31
C ASP A 450 -9.00 -13.02 21.13
N VAL A 451 -8.87 -13.53 19.90
CA VAL A 451 -9.02 -12.73 18.67
C VAL A 451 -10.48 -12.31 18.46
N GLY A 452 -11.42 -13.22 18.74
CA GLY A 452 -12.86 -12.98 18.63
C GLY A 452 -13.40 -12.08 19.74
N GLU A 453 -12.94 -12.24 20.97
CA GLU A 453 -13.29 -11.38 22.12
C GLU A 453 -12.86 -9.92 21.92
N MET A 454 -11.74 -9.69 21.22
CA MET A 454 -11.31 -8.33 20.83
C MET A 454 -11.99 -7.81 19.56
N GLY A 455 -12.82 -8.60 18.88
CA GLY A 455 -13.48 -8.21 17.62
C GLY A 455 -12.53 -8.01 16.44
N ILE A 456 -11.33 -8.56 16.49
CA ILE A 456 -10.30 -8.38 15.45
C ILE A 456 -10.62 -9.30 14.26
N ASN A 457 -10.51 -8.78 13.04
CA ASN A 457 -10.66 -9.59 11.82
C ASN A 457 -9.60 -10.74 11.84
N PRO A 458 -10.01 -12.02 11.78
CA PRO A 458 -9.12 -13.15 12.02
C PRO A 458 -8.04 -13.31 10.94
N LEU A 459 -8.34 -12.96 9.69
CA LEU A 459 -7.34 -12.99 8.61
C LEU A 459 -6.30 -11.89 8.80
N ALA A 460 -6.74 -10.68 9.16
CA ALA A 460 -5.83 -9.56 9.44
C ALA A 460 -4.93 -9.91 10.63
N HIS A 461 -5.52 -10.39 11.74
CA HIS A 461 -4.77 -10.90 12.88
C HIS A 461 -3.75 -11.95 12.47
N TYR A 462 -4.13 -12.94 11.65
CA TYR A 462 -3.20 -13.99 11.24
C TYR A 462 -2.03 -13.48 10.38
N LEU A 463 -2.32 -12.57 9.44
CA LEU A 463 -1.31 -11.99 8.55
C LEU A 463 -0.30 -11.11 9.29
N ASP A 464 -0.76 -10.30 10.23
CA ASP A 464 0.07 -9.32 10.94
C ASP A 464 0.72 -9.91 12.22
N TYR A 465 0.02 -10.79 12.95
CA TYR A 465 0.48 -11.35 14.25
C TYR A 465 0.50 -12.88 14.30
N GLY A 466 -0.63 -13.53 14.00
CA GLY A 466 -0.86 -14.95 14.32
C GLY A 466 0.15 -15.92 13.69
N ALA A 467 0.59 -15.67 12.46
CA ALA A 467 1.66 -16.45 11.84
C ALA A 467 2.97 -16.34 12.64
N TYR A 468 3.37 -15.14 13.05
CA TYR A 468 4.58 -14.90 13.86
C TYR A 468 4.46 -15.51 15.28
N GLU A 469 3.26 -15.53 15.84
CA GLU A 469 2.99 -16.23 17.11
C GLU A 469 3.04 -17.76 16.98
N GLY A 470 3.02 -18.30 15.74
CA GLY A 470 2.97 -19.73 15.46
C GLY A 470 1.57 -20.34 15.56
N ARG A 471 0.52 -19.52 15.48
CA ARG A 471 -0.88 -19.95 15.43
C ARG A 471 -1.16 -20.70 14.12
N LEU A 472 -1.96 -21.77 14.19
CA LEU A 472 -2.30 -22.57 13.02
C LEU A 472 -3.50 -21.96 12.28
N ALA A 473 -3.29 -21.54 11.04
CA ALA A 473 -4.34 -20.99 10.18
C ALA A 473 -5.27 -22.05 9.57
N TRP A 474 -4.83 -23.31 9.48
CA TRP A 474 -5.47 -24.34 8.68
C TRP A 474 -6.00 -25.47 9.56
N PRO A 475 -7.26 -25.89 9.39
CA PRO A 475 -7.78 -27.09 10.06
C PRO A 475 -6.96 -28.34 9.74
N LEU A 476 -6.73 -29.21 10.74
CA LEU A 476 -6.06 -30.51 10.52
C LEU A 476 -6.67 -31.35 9.37
N PRO A 477 -8.00 -31.38 9.14
CA PRO A 477 -8.58 -32.03 7.95
C PRO A 477 -8.10 -31.43 6.61
N THR A 478 -7.93 -30.11 6.53
CA THR A 478 -7.39 -29.42 5.35
C THR A 478 -5.95 -29.84 5.10
N ILE A 479 -5.11 -29.87 6.15
CA ILE A 479 -3.71 -30.27 6.01
C ILE A 479 -3.60 -31.76 5.65
N LYS A 480 -4.48 -32.61 6.22
CA LYS A 480 -4.61 -34.02 5.81
C LYS A 480 -4.95 -34.14 4.33
N ALA A 481 -5.91 -33.37 3.82
CA ALA A 481 -6.26 -33.40 2.40
C ALA A 481 -5.05 -33.09 1.50
N ILE A 482 -4.33 -31.99 1.75
CA ILE A 482 -3.11 -31.64 0.99
C ILE A 482 -2.08 -32.79 1.07
N MET A 483 -1.78 -33.28 2.28
CA MET A 483 -0.78 -34.33 2.49
C MET A 483 -1.18 -35.70 1.90
N GLN A 484 -2.49 -35.98 1.78
CA GLN A 484 -3.06 -37.27 1.32
C GLN A 484 -3.59 -37.25 -0.13
N GLU A 485 -3.63 -36.09 -0.79
CA GLU A 485 -3.98 -36.00 -2.22
C GLU A 485 -3.07 -36.86 -3.11
N SER A 486 -3.62 -37.23 -4.27
CA SER A 486 -3.47 -38.55 -4.89
C SER A 486 -2.03 -39.04 -5.20
N LYS A 487 -1.89 -40.36 -5.44
CA LYS A 487 -0.64 -40.96 -5.95
C LYS A 487 -0.19 -40.42 -7.33
N GLN A 488 -1.06 -39.72 -8.06
CA GLN A 488 -0.72 -38.99 -9.27
C GLN A 488 -0.48 -37.51 -8.94
N LEU A 489 0.68 -37.01 -9.34
CA LEU A 489 1.05 -35.59 -9.25
C LEU A 489 0.15 -34.76 -10.16
N SER A 490 -0.23 -33.55 -9.72
CA SER A 490 -0.88 -32.59 -10.60
C SER A 490 0.10 -32.14 -11.69
N SER A 491 -0.41 -31.62 -12.81
CA SER A 491 0.44 -31.07 -13.89
C SER A 491 1.30 -29.88 -13.41
N GLN A 492 0.79 -29.09 -12.45
CA GLN A 492 1.51 -28.00 -11.81
C GLN A 492 2.64 -28.53 -10.92
N THR A 493 2.33 -29.51 -10.07
CA THR A 493 3.31 -30.15 -9.17
C THR A 493 4.41 -30.86 -9.96
N GLN A 494 4.05 -31.57 -11.03
CA GLN A 494 5.02 -32.22 -11.93
C GLN A 494 5.94 -31.18 -12.57
N LYS A 495 5.39 -30.08 -13.10
CA LYS A 495 6.19 -28.96 -13.63
C LYS A 495 7.13 -28.37 -12.58
N LEU A 496 6.70 -28.26 -11.32
CA LEU A 496 7.54 -27.78 -10.21
C LEU A 496 8.76 -28.69 -9.98
N ILE A 497 8.51 -30.00 -9.95
CA ILE A 497 9.55 -31.02 -9.78
C ILE A 497 10.52 -30.98 -10.98
N ASP A 498 9.99 -30.87 -12.20
CA ASP A 498 10.81 -30.76 -13.41
C ASP A 498 11.63 -29.45 -13.45
N GLN A 499 11.11 -28.34 -12.93
CA GLN A 499 11.87 -27.09 -12.80
C GLN A 499 13.07 -27.22 -11.85
N THR A 500 12.96 -28.02 -10.78
CA THR A 500 14.06 -28.28 -9.84
C THR A 500 15.03 -29.37 -10.34
N LEU A 501 14.54 -30.43 -10.97
CA LEU A 501 15.34 -31.62 -11.31
C LEU A 501 15.84 -31.62 -12.76
N ASN A 502 15.08 -31.08 -13.70
CA ASN A 502 15.24 -31.28 -15.14
C ASN A 502 15.58 -29.99 -15.90
N LYS A 503 16.74 -29.40 -15.60
CA LYS A 503 17.39 -28.34 -16.40
C LYS A 503 18.92 -28.32 -16.17
N PRO A 504 19.76 -28.84 -17.07
CA PRO A 504 21.17 -28.52 -17.07
C PRO A 504 21.37 -27.15 -17.73
N LEU A 505 21.15 -26.07 -16.96
CA LEU A 505 21.49 -24.73 -17.43
C LEU A 505 23.01 -24.55 -17.45
N VAL A 506 23.58 -24.60 -18.67
CA VAL A 506 24.98 -24.29 -18.91
C VAL A 506 25.16 -22.78 -18.81
N PHE A 507 25.63 -22.30 -17.66
CA PHE A 507 25.95 -20.89 -17.48
C PHE A 507 27.16 -20.49 -18.33
N SER A 508 27.00 -19.37 -19.03
CA SER A 508 28.11 -18.66 -19.68
C SER A 508 29.08 -18.10 -18.63
N THR A 509 30.35 -17.92 -19.02
CA THR A 509 31.42 -17.38 -18.19
C THR A 509 31.03 -16.12 -17.41
N TYR A 510 30.99 -16.20 -16.08
CA TYR A 510 30.87 -15.04 -15.20
C TYR A 510 32.10 -14.14 -15.31
N SER A 511 31.91 -12.82 -15.16
CA SER A 511 33.01 -11.85 -15.02
C SER A 511 33.79 -12.02 -13.70
N SER A 512 33.11 -12.51 -12.67
CA SER A 512 33.65 -12.86 -11.35
C SER A 512 32.85 -14.01 -10.75
N ILE A 513 33.49 -14.93 -10.02
CA ILE A 513 32.82 -16.07 -9.39
C ILE A 513 31.84 -15.57 -8.31
N PRO A 514 30.52 -15.87 -8.41
CA PRO A 514 29.55 -15.46 -7.40
C PRO A 514 29.85 -15.98 -5.99
N LYS A 515 29.59 -15.13 -5.00
CA LYS A 515 29.65 -15.43 -3.57
C LYS A 515 28.23 -15.67 -3.03
N ILE A 516 28.02 -16.79 -2.35
CA ILE A 516 26.74 -17.15 -1.73
C ILE A 516 26.91 -17.28 -0.22
N GLY A 517 26.14 -16.51 0.55
CA GLY A 517 26.01 -16.69 1.99
C GLY A 517 24.85 -17.61 2.32
N ILE A 518 25.08 -18.61 3.17
CA ILE A 518 24.07 -19.55 3.65
C ILE A 518 23.96 -19.39 5.16
N TYR A 519 22.92 -18.68 5.59
CA TYR A 519 22.64 -18.36 6.98
C TYR A 519 21.90 -19.49 7.68
N CYS A 520 22.33 -19.82 8.90
CA CYS A 520 21.62 -20.68 9.85
C CYS A 520 21.85 -20.15 11.27
N SER A 521 20.93 -20.40 12.21
CA SER A 521 21.07 -19.88 13.58
C SER A 521 22.29 -20.47 14.28
N SER A 522 23.08 -19.65 14.96
CA SER A 522 24.19 -20.11 15.82
C SER A 522 23.71 -20.87 17.06
N LEU A 523 22.46 -20.62 17.49
CA LEU A 523 21.78 -21.26 18.61
C LEU A 523 20.70 -22.26 18.16
N GLY A 524 20.60 -22.52 16.86
CA GLY A 524 19.70 -23.48 16.24
C GLY A 524 20.16 -24.92 16.44
N ASN A 525 19.31 -25.84 15.98
CA ASN A 525 19.58 -27.27 16.01
C ASN A 525 20.73 -27.59 15.05
N TYR A 526 21.72 -28.37 15.51
CA TYR A 526 22.91 -28.66 14.71
C TYR A 526 22.59 -29.31 13.35
N PHE A 527 21.47 -30.02 13.20
CA PHE A 527 21.00 -30.54 11.90
C PHE A 527 20.81 -29.42 10.85
N MET A 528 20.41 -28.21 11.26
CA MET A 528 20.28 -27.06 10.35
C MET A 528 21.64 -26.56 9.88
N ALA A 529 22.65 -26.57 10.76
CA ALA A 529 24.02 -26.26 10.37
C ALA A 529 24.59 -27.32 9.41
N GLU A 530 24.36 -28.62 9.68
CA GLU A 530 24.78 -29.72 8.79
C GLU A 530 24.14 -29.64 7.40
N MET A 531 22.86 -29.27 7.32
CA MET A 531 22.17 -29.06 6.05
C MET A 531 22.66 -27.78 5.34
N ALA A 532 22.96 -26.71 6.08
CA ALA A 532 23.56 -25.49 5.51
C ALA A 532 24.97 -25.75 4.94
N ASP A 533 25.81 -26.52 5.63
CA ASP A 533 27.13 -26.96 5.16
C ASP A 533 27.01 -27.88 3.92
N LEU A 534 26.01 -28.76 3.86
CA LEU A 534 25.73 -29.59 2.68
C LEU A 534 25.33 -28.75 1.46
N VAL A 535 24.49 -27.72 1.65
CA VAL A 535 24.11 -26.78 0.59
C VAL A 535 25.33 -25.94 0.15
N ALA A 536 26.17 -25.49 1.09
CA ALA A 536 27.40 -24.77 0.78
C ALA A 536 28.34 -25.62 -0.09
N ALA A 537 28.59 -26.87 0.33
CA ALA A 537 29.41 -27.81 -0.42
C ALA A 537 28.84 -28.12 -1.82
N ALA A 538 27.51 -28.12 -1.99
CA ALA A 538 26.90 -28.30 -3.31
C ALA A 538 27.20 -27.13 -4.26
N PHE A 539 27.15 -25.89 -3.76
CA PHE A 539 27.54 -24.70 -4.52
C PHE A 539 29.05 -24.64 -4.80
N GLU A 540 29.90 -25.06 -3.86
CA GLU A 540 31.34 -25.19 -4.09
C GLU A 540 31.68 -26.22 -5.18
N LYS A 541 30.94 -27.35 -5.25
CA LYS A 541 31.14 -28.37 -6.28
C LYS A 541 30.89 -27.88 -7.70
N ILE A 542 29.96 -26.94 -7.87
CA ILE A 542 29.69 -26.30 -9.18
C ILE A 542 30.56 -25.05 -9.43
N GLY A 543 31.56 -24.79 -8.58
CA GLY A 543 32.59 -23.77 -8.80
C GLY A 543 32.29 -22.39 -8.22
N LEU A 544 31.28 -22.24 -7.37
CA LEU A 544 30.99 -20.98 -6.66
C LEU A 544 31.76 -20.86 -5.36
N LYS A 545 31.79 -19.65 -4.78
CA LYS A 545 32.26 -19.42 -3.41
C LYS A 545 31.08 -19.39 -2.45
N ALA A 546 30.79 -20.49 -1.77
CA ALA A 546 29.77 -20.54 -0.72
C ALA A 546 30.39 -20.38 0.68
N ILE A 547 29.65 -19.80 1.62
CA ILE A 547 30.08 -19.63 3.02
C ILE A 547 28.88 -19.87 3.94
N ARG A 548 29.02 -20.73 4.95
CA ARG A 548 28.04 -20.85 6.04
C ARG A 548 28.21 -19.68 7.01
N LEU A 549 27.13 -18.97 7.27
CA LEU A 549 27.07 -17.74 8.07
C LEU A 549 26.02 -17.86 9.19
N SER A 550 26.03 -16.90 10.10
CA SER A 550 25.13 -16.79 11.26
C SER A 550 24.45 -15.42 11.34
N GLU A 551 23.55 -15.25 12.31
CA GLU A 551 22.93 -13.97 12.66
C GLU A 551 23.95 -12.85 12.95
N PHE A 552 25.17 -13.20 13.38
CA PHE A 552 26.24 -12.22 13.63
C PHE A 552 26.90 -11.70 12.35
N ASP A 553 26.79 -12.40 11.22
CA ASP A 553 27.48 -12.07 9.95
C ASP A 553 26.61 -11.26 8.98
N VAL A 554 25.34 -11.01 9.33
CA VAL A 554 24.38 -10.31 8.48
C VAL A 554 24.83 -8.85 8.30
N PHE A 555 24.80 -8.38 7.05
CA PHE A 555 25.34 -7.09 6.60
C PHE A 555 26.86 -6.87 6.78
N GLN A 556 27.63 -7.88 7.17
CA GLN A 556 29.10 -7.78 7.31
C GLN A 556 29.89 -8.25 6.09
N GLN A 557 29.25 -8.93 5.14
CA GLN A 557 29.88 -9.54 3.97
C GLN A 557 29.29 -8.97 2.68
N GLU A 558 30.13 -8.71 1.68
CA GLU A 558 29.69 -8.46 0.30
C GLU A 558 29.39 -9.81 -0.38
N LEU A 559 28.11 -10.11 -0.55
CA LEU A 559 27.57 -11.35 -1.12
C LEU A 559 26.73 -11.02 -2.37
N ASP A 560 26.75 -11.91 -3.37
CA ASP A 560 25.91 -11.78 -4.56
C ASP A 560 24.51 -12.37 -4.33
N TYR A 561 24.44 -13.46 -3.56
CA TYR A 561 23.19 -14.12 -3.17
C TYR A 561 23.20 -14.56 -1.70
N GLU A 562 22.02 -14.56 -1.09
CA GLU A 562 21.83 -14.88 0.32
C GLU A 562 20.69 -15.89 0.46
N ILE A 563 20.97 -16.98 1.18
CA ILE A 563 20.04 -18.07 1.45
C ILE A 563 19.94 -18.24 2.97
N LEU A 564 18.74 -18.27 3.52
CA LEU A 564 18.49 -18.56 4.93
C LEU A 564 17.88 -19.96 5.09
N MET A 565 18.41 -20.76 6.00
CA MET A 565 17.85 -22.05 6.39
C MET A 565 17.10 -21.94 7.72
N ALA A 566 15.93 -22.59 7.81
CA ALA A 566 15.11 -22.68 9.02
C ALA A 566 14.81 -21.31 9.68
N PRO A 567 13.98 -20.45 9.05
CA PRO A 567 13.70 -19.10 9.55
C PRO A 567 13.06 -19.08 10.96
N GLN A 568 12.29 -20.11 11.32
CA GLN A 568 11.73 -20.33 12.65
C GLN A 568 12.75 -20.64 13.74
N GLU A 569 13.97 -21.07 13.39
CA GLU A 569 15.08 -21.12 14.34
C GLU A 569 15.86 -19.80 14.31
N PHE A 570 16.15 -19.26 13.13
CA PHE A 570 16.92 -18.03 12.97
C PHE A 570 16.27 -16.80 13.62
N PHE A 571 15.00 -16.53 13.35
CA PHE A 571 14.33 -15.31 13.80
C PHE A 571 13.71 -15.38 15.20
N TYR A 572 13.76 -16.54 15.88
CA TYR A 572 13.26 -16.67 17.26
C TYR A 572 14.36 -16.97 18.28
N LEU A 573 15.61 -17.18 17.86
CA LEU A 573 16.74 -17.51 18.73
C LEU A 573 17.84 -16.45 18.60
N GLY A 574 18.45 -16.08 19.74
CA GLY A 574 19.60 -15.15 19.78
C GLY A 574 19.32 -13.79 19.15
N GLU A 575 20.35 -13.19 18.56
CA GLU A 575 20.30 -11.88 17.92
C GLU A 575 19.46 -11.85 16.63
N GLY A 576 19.14 -13.03 16.06
CA GLY A 576 18.30 -13.11 14.86
C GLY A 576 16.89 -12.54 15.05
N GLN A 577 16.40 -12.44 16.29
CA GLN A 577 15.14 -11.74 16.61
C GLN A 577 15.15 -10.27 16.17
N ALA A 578 16.28 -9.57 16.27
CA ALA A 578 16.39 -8.17 15.84
C ALA A 578 16.33 -8.02 14.31
N LEU A 579 16.75 -9.06 13.57
CA LEU A 579 16.74 -9.09 12.11
C LEU A 579 15.36 -9.41 11.52
N ALA A 580 14.44 -9.96 12.33
CA ALA A 580 13.08 -10.31 11.91
C ALA A 580 12.28 -9.10 11.38
N GLN A 581 12.66 -7.88 11.76
CA GLN A 581 11.99 -6.62 11.39
C GLN A 581 12.72 -5.84 10.29
N HIS A 582 13.67 -6.44 9.55
CA HIS A 582 14.48 -5.71 8.55
C HIS A 582 13.90 -5.82 7.12
N PRO A 583 12.99 -4.93 6.68
CA PRO A 583 12.13 -5.15 5.52
C PRO A 583 12.89 -5.26 4.19
N THR A 584 14.04 -4.57 4.07
CA THR A 584 14.85 -4.57 2.86
C THR A 584 15.68 -5.84 2.67
N TRP A 585 15.81 -6.69 3.70
CA TRP A 585 16.60 -7.92 3.61
C TRP A 585 15.80 -9.04 2.93
N PHE A 586 14.55 -9.24 3.36
CA PHE A 586 13.66 -10.27 2.83
C PHE A 586 13.43 -10.19 1.31
N SER A 587 13.42 -8.97 0.73
CA SER A 587 13.26 -8.75 -0.71
C SER A 587 14.41 -9.31 -1.57
N LYS A 588 15.56 -9.63 -0.96
CA LYS A 588 16.73 -10.27 -1.58
C LYS A 588 16.90 -11.73 -1.16
N LEU A 589 16.43 -12.08 0.03
CA LEU A 589 16.67 -13.36 0.68
C LEU A 589 15.90 -14.51 0.04
N ALA A 590 16.59 -15.60 -0.30
CA ALA A 590 15.96 -16.90 -0.53
C ALA A 590 15.86 -17.68 0.79
N ILE A 591 14.77 -18.42 1.01
CA ILE A 591 14.59 -19.18 2.25
C ILE A 591 14.41 -20.68 1.95
N ILE A 592 15.22 -21.53 2.59
CA ILE A 592 15.02 -22.97 2.63
C ILE A 592 14.09 -23.32 3.81
N ASN A 593 12.88 -23.75 3.48
CA ASN A 593 11.90 -24.27 4.44
C ASN A 593 12.12 -25.77 4.68
N VAL A 594 12.09 -26.16 5.95
CA VAL A 594 12.27 -27.55 6.41
C VAL A 594 11.11 -28.06 7.28
N ASP A 595 10.08 -27.24 7.50
CA ASP A 595 9.02 -27.52 8.47
C ASP A 595 7.89 -28.39 7.93
N GLN A 596 7.30 -29.18 8.82
CA GLN A 596 6.10 -29.96 8.55
C GLN A 596 4.86 -29.04 8.51
N PRO A 597 4.02 -29.04 7.47
CA PRO A 597 2.93 -28.06 7.32
C PRO A 597 1.87 -28.02 8.43
N HIS A 598 1.74 -29.09 9.22
CA HIS A 598 0.85 -29.13 10.39
C HIS A 598 1.47 -28.61 11.69
N SER A 599 2.73 -28.21 11.67
CA SER A 599 3.45 -27.78 12.86
C SER A 599 3.33 -26.27 13.11
N THR A 600 3.40 -25.88 14.38
CA THR A 600 3.53 -24.46 14.78
C THR A 600 4.82 -23.84 14.25
N PHE A 601 5.85 -24.64 13.98
CA PHE A 601 7.08 -24.23 13.30
C PHE A 601 6.80 -23.75 11.87
N PHE A 602 6.01 -24.48 11.08
CA PHE A 602 5.62 -24.02 9.74
C PHE A 602 4.80 -22.73 9.80
N ALA A 603 3.90 -22.56 10.78
CA ALA A 603 3.18 -21.30 10.95
C ALA A 603 4.13 -20.11 11.21
N LYS A 604 5.13 -20.31 12.07
CA LYS A 604 6.20 -19.33 12.33
C LYS A 604 7.03 -19.02 11.09
N SER A 605 7.47 -20.05 10.37
CA SER A 605 8.19 -19.91 9.10
C SER A 605 7.35 -19.18 8.07
N PHE A 606 6.05 -19.47 7.98
CA PHE A 606 5.13 -18.86 7.02
C PHE A 606 5.10 -17.33 7.13
N HIS A 607 5.25 -16.73 8.31
CA HIS A 607 5.39 -15.27 8.43
C HIS A 607 6.55 -14.71 7.58
N PHE A 608 7.71 -15.38 7.56
CA PHE A 608 8.89 -14.96 6.81
C PHE A 608 8.88 -15.43 5.36
N LEU A 609 8.37 -16.64 5.08
CA LEU A 609 8.25 -17.18 3.73
C LEU A 609 7.44 -16.24 2.82
N ARG A 610 6.37 -15.63 3.35
CA ARG A 610 5.56 -14.63 2.64
C ARG A 610 6.33 -13.38 2.17
N GLN A 611 7.48 -13.10 2.78
CA GLN A 611 8.30 -11.91 2.52
C GLN A 611 9.53 -12.23 1.64
N ALA A 612 9.87 -13.51 1.48
CA ALA A 612 11.07 -13.97 0.79
C ALA A 612 11.04 -13.74 -0.74
N ARG A 613 12.20 -13.46 -1.33
CA ARG A 613 12.38 -13.38 -2.80
C ARG A 613 12.07 -14.71 -3.51
N LEU A 614 12.43 -15.82 -2.86
CA LEU A 614 12.40 -17.19 -3.36
C LEU A 614 12.20 -18.13 -2.17
N ILE A 615 11.35 -19.14 -2.31
CA ILE A 615 11.17 -20.20 -1.30
C ILE A 615 11.61 -21.54 -1.88
N LEU A 616 12.41 -22.28 -1.12
CA LEU A 616 12.91 -23.61 -1.44
C LEU A 616 12.42 -24.56 -0.34
N ASP A 617 11.39 -25.36 -0.61
CA ASP A 617 10.76 -26.21 0.42
C ASP A 617 11.09 -27.68 0.20
N ILE A 618 11.60 -28.36 1.23
CA ILE A 618 11.96 -29.79 1.15
C ILE A 618 10.74 -30.70 0.92
N ASN A 619 9.52 -30.22 1.13
CA ASN A 619 8.31 -30.95 0.83
C ASN A 619 7.60 -30.31 -0.38
N TYR A 620 7.53 -31.07 -1.48
CA TYR A 620 6.92 -30.58 -2.72
C TYR A 620 5.43 -30.22 -2.58
N LYS A 621 4.71 -30.83 -1.62
CA LYS A 621 3.29 -30.52 -1.38
C LYS A 621 3.10 -29.19 -0.67
N SER A 622 4.00 -28.81 0.24
CA SER A 622 4.02 -27.45 0.78
C SER A 622 4.57 -26.44 -0.22
N ALA A 623 5.54 -26.82 -1.06
CA ALA A 623 5.98 -25.97 -2.18
C ALA A 623 4.82 -25.63 -3.15
N ASP A 624 4.06 -26.64 -3.56
CA ASP A 624 2.87 -26.53 -4.43
C ASP A 624 1.76 -25.69 -3.76
N PHE A 625 1.48 -25.95 -2.48
CA PHE A 625 0.58 -25.12 -1.67
C PHE A 625 1.03 -23.64 -1.64
N LEU A 626 2.29 -23.35 -1.31
CA LEU A 626 2.83 -21.98 -1.29
C LEU A 626 2.76 -21.33 -2.68
N GLN A 627 2.99 -22.07 -3.75
CA GLN A 627 2.82 -21.58 -5.11
C GLN A 627 1.35 -21.26 -5.44
N SER A 628 0.38 -22.03 -4.93
CA SER A 628 -1.06 -21.75 -5.08
C SER A 628 -1.49 -20.43 -4.42
N LEU A 629 -0.75 -19.98 -3.38
CA LEU A 629 -0.91 -18.67 -2.74
C LEU A 629 -0.27 -17.52 -3.55
N GLY A 630 0.46 -17.82 -4.63
CA GLY A 630 1.17 -16.85 -5.47
C GLY A 630 2.64 -16.63 -5.06
N PHE A 631 3.20 -17.45 -4.17
CA PHE A 631 4.61 -17.31 -3.79
C PHE A 631 5.56 -17.98 -4.79
N PRO A 632 6.79 -17.47 -4.97
CA PRO A 632 7.83 -18.11 -5.78
C PRO A 632 8.44 -19.30 -5.01
N ALA A 633 7.63 -20.33 -4.76
CA ALA A 633 8.01 -21.53 -4.04
C ALA A 633 8.33 -22.67 -5.00
N TYR A 634 9.42 -23.39 -4.71
CA TYR A 634 9.92 -24.53 -5.46
C TYR A 634 10.30 -25.67 -4.52
N PHE A 635 10.16 -26.90 -5.02
CA PHE A 635 10.61 -28.10 -4.31
C PHE A 635 12.13 -28.11 -4.22
N PHE A 636 12.69 -28.44 -3.05
CA PHE A 636 14.13 -28.56 -2.80
C PHE A 636 14.48 -29.89 -2.11
N PRO A 637 14.71 -30.98 -2.87
CA PRO A 637 15.05 -32.27 -2.29
C PRO A 637 16.46 -32.26 -1.67
N LEU A 638 16.56 -32.74 -0.43
CA LEU A 638 17.85 -33.02 0.23
C LEU A 638 18.48 -34.27 -0.41
N GLY A 639 19.23 -34.05 -1.49
CA GLY A 639 19.78 -35.08 -2.36
C GLY A 639 21.16 -35.62 -1.96
N TYR A 640 21.83 -36.28 -2.90
CA TYR A 640 23.18 -36.80 -2.81
C TYR A 640 24.22 -35.81 -3.36
N LEU A 641 25.34 -35.66 -2.65
CA LEU A 641 26.50 -34.90 -3.12
C LEU A 641 27.75 -35.79 -3.20
N LYS A 642 28.40 -35.82 -4.36
CA LYS A 642 29.53 -36.73 -4.61
C LYS A 642 30.75 -36.36 -3.76
N ASN A 643 31.30 -37.35 -3.07
CA ASN A 643 32.46 -37.24 -2.19
C ASN A 643 32.31 -36.23 -1.02
N TYR A 644 31.08 -35.92 -0.58
CA TYR A 644 30.84 -35.04 0.57
C TYR A 644 31.52 -35.59 1.85
N LEU A 645 32.50 -34.85 2.39
CA LEU A 645 33.45 -35.35 3.39
C LEU A 645 32.80 -35.87 4.68
N PRO A 646 31.83 -35.17 5.32
CA PRO A 646 31.20 -35.64 6.56
C PRO A 646 30.45 -36.97 6.41
N PHE A 647 30.06 -37.35 5.19
CA PHE A 647 29.32 -38.57 4.90
C PHE A 647 30.22 -39.70 4.35
N GLN A 648 31.53 -39.49 4.23
CA GLN A 648 32.44 -40.53 3.77
C GLN A 648 32.55 -41.69 4.76
N PHE A 649 32.84 -42.88 4.24
CA PHE A 649 33.02 -44.06 5.08
C PHE A 649 34.32 -43.96 5.90
N SER A 650 34.21 -44.15 7.22
CA SER A 650 35.35 -44.14 8.14
C SER A 650 35.43 -45.43 8.95
N GLN A 651 36.65 -45.96 9.12
CA GLN A 651 36.95 -47.06 10.05
C GLN A 651 37.25 -46.55 11.47
N THR A 652 37.47 -45.25 11.66
CA THR A 652 37.67 -44.64 12.98
C THR A 652 36.33 -44.52 13.69
N GLN A 653 36.23 -45.01 14.92
CA GLN A 653 35.05 -44.83 15.77
C GLN A 653 35.12 -43.46 16.47
N PRO A 654 34.09 -42.59 16.38
CA PRO A 654 34.04 -41.35 17.14
C PRO A 654 34.09 -41.61 18.65
N ASP A 655 34.83 -40.79 19.40
CA ASP A 655 34.92 -40.91 20.86
C ASP A 655 33.74 -40.20 21.54
N LEU A 656 32.60 -40.90 21.58
CA LEU A 656 31.36 -40.42 22.21
C LEU A 656 30.86 -41.39 23.27
N LEU A 657 30.32 -40.84 24.36
CA LEU A 657 29.73 -41.64 25.44
C LEU A 657 28.62 -42.56 24.95
N SER A 658 27.76 -42.07 24.05
CA SER A 658 26.68 -42.83 23.41
C SER A 658 27.16 -44.02 22.57
N LEU A 659 28.39 -43.98 22.04
CA LEU A 659 28.95 -45.06 21.23
C LEU A 659 29.70 -46.12 22.06
N LYS A 660 29.89 -45.95 23.38
CA LYS A 660 30.58 -46.94 24.22
C LYS A 660 29.89 -48.30 24.29
N ALA A 661 28.59 -48.36 23.97
CA ALA A 661 27.83 -49.61 23.83
C ALA A 661 28.25 -50.45 22.60
N ILE A 662 28.91 -49.83 21.61
CA ILE A 662 29.42 -50.52 20.42
C ILE A 662 30.93 -50.71 20.56
N SER A 663 31.37 -51.97 20.52
CA SER A 663 32.80 -52.29 20.61
C SER A 663 33.57 -51.81 19.37
N LYS A 664 34.85 -51.46 19.54
CA LYS A 664 35.75 -51.12 18.42
C LYS A 664 35.80 -52.22 17.37
N GLN A 665 35.75 -53.49 17.78
CA GLN A 665 35.72 -54.64 16.87
C GLN A 665 34.42 -54.70 16.05
N THR A 666 33.28 -54.38 16.67
CA THR A 666 32.00 -54.24 15.98
C THR A 666 32.09 -53.12 14.93
N TRP A 667 32.72 -51.99 15.27
CA TRP A 667 32.90 -50.86 14.35
C TRP A 667 33.85 -51.17 13.18
N THR A 668 34.98 -51.84 13.42
CA THR A 668 35.96 -52.19 12.37
C THR A 668 35.63 -53.45 11.58
N SER A 669 34.56 -54.18 11.95
CA SER A 669 34.09 -55.36 11.19
C SER A 669 33.60 -55.05 9.77
N VAL A 670 33.28 -53.79 9.48
CA VAL A 670 32.91 -53.27 8.16
C VAL A 670 34.10 -52.49 7.61
N SER A 671 34.53 -52.80 6.40
CA SER A 671 35.72 -52.18 5.77
C SER A 671 35.41 -51.15 4.68
N HIS A 672 34.17 -51.11 4.18
CA HIS A 672 33.70 -50.22 3.12
C HIS A 672 32.16 -50.08 3.15
N LEU A 673 31.61 -49.03 2.54
CA LEU A 673 30.16 -48.73 2.55
C LEU A 673 29.29 -49.85 1.94
N ASN A 674 29.72 -50.41 0.82
CA ASN A 674 28.99 -51.41 0.03
C ASN A 674 29.05 -52.84 0.59
N ASN A 675 29.29 -53.00 1.90
CA ASN A 675 29.15 -54.29 2.57
C ASN A 675 27.71 -54.81 2.46
N SER A 676 27.56 -56.11 2.20
CA SER A 676 26.26 -56.76 2.04
C SER A 676 25.42 -56.69 3.31
N PHE A 677 24.09 -56.67 3.16
CA PHE A 677 23.13 -56.59 4.24
C PHE A 677 23.41 -57.62 5.34
N LYS A 678 23.65 -58.88 4.98
CA LYS A 678 23.94 -59.97 5.93
C LYS A 678 25.15 -59.69 6.82
N ASN A 679 26.18 -59.03 6.29
CA ASN A 679 27.46 -58.80 6.95
C ASN A 679 27.48 -57.54 7.84
N ARG A 680 26.43 -56.72 7.83
CA ARG A 680 26.38 -55.50 8.66
C ARG A 680 26.18 -55.83 10.17
N PRO A 681 26.94 -55.20 11.08
CA PRO A 681 27.03 -55.64 12.48
C PRO A 681 25.95 -55.07 13.43
N ILE A 682 25.11 -54.14 12.99
CA ILE A 682 23.94 -53.65 13.75
C ILE A 682 22.70 -54.14 13.02
N ASP A 683 21.78 -54.83 13.71
CA ASP A 683 20.61 -55.41 13.06
C ASP A 683 19.48 -54.38 12.90
N ILE A 684 19.29 -53.52 13.91
CA ILE A 684 18.24 -52.50 13.97
C ILE A 684 18.83 -51.19 14.48
N LEU A 685 18.62 -50.10 13.74
CA LEU A 685 18.99 -48.73 14.12
C LEU A 685 17.74 -47.86 14.24
N PHE A 686 17.70 -47.01 15.25
CA PHE A 686 16.79 -45.87 15.32
C PHE A 686 17.51 -44.64 15.88
N ILE A 687 17.31 -43.48 15.25
CA ILE A 687 17.84 -42.19 15.68
C ILE A 687 16.72 -41.15 15.55
N GLY A 688 16.16 -40.70 16.66
CA GLY A 688 15.06 -39.74 16.68
C GLY A 688 14.58 -39.40 18.07
N THR A 689 13.98 -38.21 18.25
CA THR A 689 13.50 -37.76 19.56
C THR A 689 12.31 -38.57 20.06
N LEU A 690 12.16 -38.66 21.38
CA LEU A 690 11.00 -39.24 22.05
C LEU A 690 9.71 -38.44 21.71
N SER A 691 8.62 -39.16 21.50
CA SER A 691 7.23 -38.67 21.46
C SER A 691 6.33 -39.76 22.04
N GLU A 692 5.09 -39.45 22.43
CA GLU A 692 4.16 -40.43 23.02
C GLU A 692 3.99 -41.68 22.13
N LYS A 693 3.84 -41.48 20.81
CA LYS A 693 3.75 -42.56 19.82
C LYS A 693 5.01 -43.43 19.78
N ARG A 694 6.19 -42.80 19.77
CA ARG A 694 7.49 -43.50 19.77
C ARG A 694 7.71 -44.25 21.10
N GLU A 695 7.39 -43.63 22.23
CA GLU A 695 7.46 -44.25 23.55
C GLU A 695 6.60 -45.50 23.63
N LEU A 696 5.32 -45.41 23.22
CA LEU A 696 4.39 -46.54 23.17
C LEU A 696 4.93 -47.66 22.27
N PHE A 697 5.42 -47.33 21.07
CA PHE A 697 6.01 -48.31 20.16
C PHE A 697 7.22 -49.03 20.80
N PHE A 698 8.20 -48.29 21.32
CA PHE A 698 9.42 -48.89 21.87
C PHE A 698 9.19 -49.64 23.18
N ALA A 699 8.29 -49.15 24.05
CA ALA A 699 7.92 -49.83 25.29
C ALA A 699 7.21 -51.17 25.02
N THR A 700 6.22 -51.19 24.12
CA THR A 700 5.53 -52.43 23.73
C THR A 700 6.44 -53.40 22.97
N SER A 701 7.37 -52.87 22.18
CA SER A 701 8.34 -53.64 21.38
C SER A 701 9.55 -54.17 22.15
N ALA A 702 9.78 -53.75 23.40
CA ALA A 702 11.05 -53.96 24.12
C ALA A 702 11.51 -55.44 24.18
N LYS A 703 10.59 -56.38 24.44
CA LYS A 703 10.88 -57.84 24.50
C LYS A 703 11.21 -58.46 23.14
N TRP A 704 10.73 -57.86 22.06
CA TRP A 704 11.05 -58.28 20.70
C TRP A 704 12.40 -57.68 20.27
N LEU A 705 12.62 -56.38 20.50
CA LEU A 705 13.88 -55.68 20.24
C LEU A 705 15.09 -56.30 20.97
N SER A 706 14.90 -56.81 22.20
CA SER A 706 15.98 -57.47 22.96
C SER A 706 16.53 -58.76 22.33
N GLN A 707 15.93 -59.25 21.24
CA GLN A 707 16.42 -60.42 20.48
C GLN A 707 17.43 -60.04 19.38
N TYR A 708 17.61 -58.75 19.11
CA TYR A 708 18.41 -58.22 17.99
C TYR A 708 19.52 -57.27 18.49
N ARG A 709 20.60 -57.13 17.72
CA ARG A 709 21.65 -56.13 18.03
C ARG A 709 21.16 -54.75 17.63
N CYS A 710 20.41 -54.13 18.54
CA CYS A 710 19.81 -52.82 18.35
C CYS A 710 20.76 -51.68 18.78
N PHE A 711 20.72 -50.57 18.05
CA PHE A 711 21.18 -49.26 18.55
C PHE A 711 20.01 -48.29 18.48
N LEU A 712 19.46 -47.91 19.64
CA LEU A 712 18.27 -47.06 19.75
C LEU A 712 18.66 -45.76 20.46
N HIS A 713 18.77 -44.68 19.70
CA HIS A 713 19.07 -43.35 20.23
C HIS A 713 17.80 -42.51 20.26
N ILE A 714 17.19 -42.43 21.45
CA ILE A 714 15.87 -41.81 21.69
C ILE A 714 15.96 -40.74 22.78
N PRO A 715 16.58 -39.58 22.51
CA PRO A 715 16.66 -38.51 23.49
C PRO A 715 15.29 -37.85 23.72
N PRO A 716 14.99 -37.35 24.94
CA PRO A 716 13.80 -36.55 25.17
C PRO A 716 13.84 -35.27 24.33
N LEU A 717 12.66 -34.81 23.88
CA LEU A 717 12.52 -33.54 23.16
C LEU A 717 12.58 -32.36 24.15
N GLN A 718 13.78 -31.96 24.56
CA GLN A 718 14.01 -30.83 25.48
C GLN A 718 15.12 -29.92 24.95
N GLY A 719 14.75 -28.70 24.57
CA GLY A 719 15.68 -27.66 24.11
C GLY A 719 16.35 -27.96 22.76
N THR A 720 17.34 -27.14 22.41
CA THR A 720 18.14 -27.29 21.19
C THR A 720 19.16 -28.42 21.33
N PHE A 721 19.30 -29.25 20.29
CA PHE A 721 20.39 -30.22 20.19
C PHE A 721 21.69 -29.54 19.79
N ILE A 722 22.67 -29.55 20.71
CA ILE A 722 24.04 -29.08 20.46
C ILE A 722 24.91 -30.28 20.12
N GLN A 723 25.57 -30.25 18.97
CA GLN A 723 26.39 -31.36 18.44
C GLN A 723 27.37 -31.91 19.50
N GLY A 724 27.37 -33.23 19.69
CA GLY A 724 28.26 -33.94 20.61
C GLY A 724 28.10 -33.63 22.12
N LYS A 725 27.13 -32.80 22.52
CA LYS A 725 26.85 -32.49 23.94
C LYS A 725 25.57 -33.16 24.44
N GLY A 726 25.63 -33.66 25.67
CA GLY A 726 24.50 -34.26 26.37
C GLY A 726 23.89 -35.43 25.60
N ASN A 727 22.71 -35.18 25.02
CA ASN A 727 21.85 -36.18 24.39
C ASN A 727 21.91 -36.21 22.85
N ALA A 728 22.84 -35.48 22.20
CA ALA A 728 23.00 -35.46 20.75
C ALA A 728 24.13 -36.39 20.26
N LEU A 729 23.98 -36.96 19.05
CA LEU A 729 25.08 -37.57 18.30
C LEU A 729 25.89 -36.48 17.54
N THR A 730 27.02 -36.87 16.98
CA THR A 730 27.68 -36.09 15.90
C THR A 730 27.33 -36.69 14.54
N THR A 731 27.61 -35.96 13.47
CA THR A 731 27.41 -36.40 12.08
C THR A 731 28.09 -37.74 11.82
N GLU A 732 29.37 -37.85 12.18
CA GLU A 732 30.20 -39.05 11.96
C GLU A 732 29.67 -40.25 12.74
N ALA A 733 29.06 -40.01 13.91
CA ALA A 733 28.44 -41.05 14.70
C ALA A 733 27.13 -41.53 14.07
N ALA A 734 26.21 -40.62 13.72
CA ALA A 734 24.92 -40.98 13.12
C ALA A 734 25.09 -41.66 11.75
N ILE A 735 25.97 -41.11 10.90
CA ILE A 735 26.34 -41.70 9.61
C ILE A 735 27.09 -43.02 9.81
N GLY A 736 28.13 -43.06 10.65
CA GLY A 736 28.95 -44.27 10.85
C GLY A 736 28.17 -45.44 11.47
N LEU A 737 27.18 -45.17 12.32
CA LEU A 737 26.18 -46.14 12.79
C LEU A 737 25.32 -46.65 11.63
N SER A 738 24.78 -45.73 10.82
CA SER A 738 23.92 -46.05 9.69
C SER A 738 24.62 -46.96 8.70
N GLN A 739 25.84 -46.62 8.28
CA GLN A 739 26.69 -47.43 7.38
C GLN A 739 26.99 -48.85 7.90
N ARG A 740 26.78 -49.11 9.19
CA ARG A 740 26.98 -50.40 9.88
C ARG A 740 25.68 -51.12 10.23
N SER A 741 24.55 -50.52 9.86
CA SER A 741 23.22 -51.02 10.20
C SER A 741 22.57 -51.72 9.01
N LYS A 742 21.87 -52.82 9.30
CA LYS A 742 21.03 -53.54 8.35
C LYS A 742 19.78 -52.73 8.04
N ILE A 743 18.98 -52.48 9.08
CA ILE A 743 17.68 -51.80 9.00
C ILE A 743 17.74 -50.50 9.82
N LEU A 744 17.35 -49.40 9.20
CA LEU A 744 17.02 -48.14 9.86
C LEU A 744 15.49 -48.07 9.98
N LEU A 745 14.98 -48.10 11.21
CA LEU A 745 13.55 -47.92 11.47
C LEU A 745 13.19 -46.43 11.43
N ASN A 746 12.07 -46.12 10.79
CA ASN A 746 11.40 -44.84 10.90
C ASN A 746 10.01 -45.01 11.53
N ILE A 747 9.88 -44.53 12.76
CA ILE A 747 8.61 -44.34 13.47
C ILE A 747 8.31 -42.85 13.44
N HIS A 748 7.14 -42.47 12.93
CA HIS A 748 6.71 -41.08 12.84
C HIS A 748 6.60 -40.47 14.24
N ARG A 749 6.84 -39.16 14.34
CA ARG A 749 6.67 -38.42 15.60
C ARG A 749 5.19 -38.37 16.00
N ASP A 750 4.32 -38.19 15.00
CA ASP A 750 2.91 -37.84 15.10
C ASP A 750 2.05 -38.85 14.29
N GLU A 751 0.72 -38.63 14.21
CA GLU A 751 -0.20 -39.44 13.41
C GLU A 751 -0.33 -39.02 11.94
N LEU A 752 0.33 -37.94 11.52
CA LEU A 752 0.34 -37.52 10.13
C LEU A 752 1.50 -38.20 9.37
N PRO A 753 1.22 -38.94 8.27
CA PRO A 753 2.26 -39.45 7.41
C PRO A 753 3.17 -38.32 6.91
N TYR A 754 4.48 -38.47 7.15
CA TYR A 754 5.49 -37.51 6.72
C TYR A 754 6.74 -38.22 6.18
N PHE A 755 7.31 -37.73 5.09
CA PHE A 755 8.60 -38.21 4.57
C PHE A 755 9.75 -37.49 5.29
N GLU A 756 10.29 -38.06 6.36
CA GLU A 756 11.41 -37.47 7.13
C GLU A 756 12.74 -37.54 6.35
N TRP A 757 12.96 -36.61 5.41
CA TRP A 757 14.17 -36.51 4.56
C TRP A 757 15.48 -36.80 5.30
N HIS A 758 15.70 -36.17 6.45
CA HIS A 758 16.91 -36.36 7.25
C HIS A 758 17.16 -37.83 7.63
N ARG A 759 16.11 -38.54 8.11
CA ARG A 759 16.25 -39.96 8.50
C ARG A 759 16.22 -40.88 7.28
N LEU A 760 15.25 -40.73 6.39
CA LEU A 760 15.05 -41.65 5.27
C LEU A 760 16.19 -41.52 4.25
N VAL A 761 16.61 -40.30 3.92
CA VAL A 761 17.57 -40.06 2.83
C VAL A 761 19.01 -39.99 3.34
N LEU A 762 19.31 -39.06 4.27
CA LEU A 762 20.70 -38.82 4.68
C LEU A 762 21.27 -39.97 5.53
N HIS A 763 20.50 -40.49 6.49
CA HIS A 763 20.89 -41.66 7.29
C HIS A 763 20.57 -43.00 6.60
N GLY A 764 19.49 -43.08 5.82
CA GLY A 764 19.03 -44.32 5.18
C GLY A 764 19.65 -44.58 3.81
N LEU A 765 19.00 -44.06 2.78
CA LEU A 765 19.30 -44.35 1.36
C LEU A 765 20.76 -44.05 1.00
N TRP A 766 21.30 -42.88 1.39
CA TRP A 766 22.70 -42.50 1.10
C TRP A 766 23.69 -43.50 1.74
N GLN A 767 23.40 -44.02 2.93
CA GLN A 767 24.29 -44.94 3.66
C GLN A 767 24.12 -46.41 3.24
N GLN A 768 23.34 -46.66 2.17
CA GLN A 768 22.97 -47.98 1.66
C GLN A 768 22.34 -48.89 2.72
N THR A 769 21.62 -48.28 3.67
CA THR A 769 20.95 -48.94 4.78
C THR A 769 19.51 -49.19 4.40
N LEU A 770 18.95 -50.37 4.70
CA LEU A 770 17.55 -50.63 4.40
C LEU A 770 16.66 -49.73 5.28
N VAL A 771 15.89 -48.85 4.66
CA VAL A 771 14.88 -48.05 5.34
C VAL A 771 13.61 -48.87 5.47
N LEU A 772 13.12 -49.04 6.69
CA LEU A 772 11.78 -49.56 6.98
C LEU A 772 11.00 -48.49 7.76
N THR A 773 9.90 -48.02 7.19
CA THR A 773 9.13 -46.87 7.70
C THR A 773 7.65 -47.19 7.88
N GLU A 774 6.99 -46.49 8.80
CA GLU A 774 5.54 -46.28 8.69
C GLU A 774 5.21 -45.62 7.34
N PRO A 775 4.04 -45.89 6.72
CA PRO A 775 3.65 -45.28 5.45
C PRO A 775 3.82 -43.76 5.48
N CYS A 776 4.43 -43.18 4.44
CA CYS A 776 4.69 -41.75 4.34
C CYS A 776 4.11 -41.16 3.04
N ASN A 777 4.26 -39.85 2.82
CA ASN A 777 3.78 -39.25 1.56
C ASN A 777 4.67 -39.72 0.41
N ALA A 778 4.06 -40.09 -0.72
CA ALA A 778 4.79 -40.49 -1.92
C ALA A 778 5.72 -39.37 -2.38
N ILE A 779 7.00 -39.68 -2.61
CA ILE A 779 7.99 -38.76 -3.17
C ILE A 779 8.18 -39.07 -4.66
N PRO A 780 8.15 -38.08 -5.56
CA PRO A 780 8.41 -38.25 -6.98
C PRO A 780 9.67 -39.07 -7.24
N GLY A 781 9.52 -40.21 -7.93
CA GLY A 781 10.62 -41.12 -8.27
C GLY A 781 11.14 -42.02 -7.14
N ILE A 782 10.80 -41.79 -5.86
CA ILE A 782 11.13 -42.74 -4.78
C ILE A 782 9.93 -43.63 -4.49
N VAL A 783 10.00 -44.91 -4.91
CA VAL A 783 8.88 -45.85 -4.87
C VAL A 783 8.97 -46.76 -3.64
N PRO A 784 7.93 -46.81 -2.77
CA PRO A 784 7.87 -47.78 -1.68
C PRO A 784 7.75 -49.22 -2.22
N GLY A 785 8.45 -50.15 -1.58
CA GLY A 785 8.64 -51.53 -2.04
C GLY A 785 9.84 -51.72 -2.98
N GLU A 786 10.31 -50.67 -3.64
CA GLU A 786 11.45 -50.73 -4.57
C GLU A 786 12.70 -50.04 -4.02
N HIS A 787 12.56 -48.84 -3.44
CA HIS A 787 13.66 -48.00 -2.96
C HIS A 787 13.77 -47.96 -1.42
N TYR A 788 12.65 -48.18 -0.74
CA TYR A 788 12.54 -48.35 0.72
C TYR A 788 11.32 -49.23 1.02
N LEU A 789 11.14 -49.68 2.27
CA LEU A 789 10.00 -50.52 2.65
C LEU A 789 9.04 -49.79 3.58
N GLU A 790 7.74 -49.97 3.34
CA GLU A 790 6.65 -49.45 4.19
C GLU A 790 5.91 -50.59 4.87
N CYS A 791 5.62 -50.46 6.17
CA CYS A 791 4.57 -51.23 6.83
C CYS A 791 4.06 -50.49 8.07
N GLU A 792 2.84 -50.82 8.51
CA GLU A 792 2.26 -50.29 9.75
C GLU A 792 3.18 -50.59 10.95
N ALA A 793 3.30 -49.68 11.91
CA ALA A 793 4.17 -49.87 13.08
C ALA A 793 3.93 -51.21 13.81
N LYS A 794 2.65 -51.63 13.90
CA LYS A 794 2.24 -52.94 14.48
C LYS A 794 2.73 -54.18 13.69
N GLN A 795 3.08 -54.04 12.41
CA GLN A 795 3.57 -55.09 11.53
C GLN A 795 5.10 -55.11 11.40
N MET A 796 5.79 -54.04 11.83
CA MET A 796 7.26 -53.99 11.80
C MET A 796 7.94 -55.17 12.49
N PRO A 797 7.46 -55.71 13.64
CA PRO A 797 8.11 -56.85 14.28
C PRO A 797 8.22 -58.10 13.39
N GLU A 798 7.14 -58.44 12.68
CA GLU A 798 7.07 -59.59 11.77
C GLU A 798 7.90 -59.32 10.50
N MET A 799 7.80 -58.11 9.94
CA MET A 799 8.55 -57.71 8.75
C MET A 799 10.06 -57.75 8.97
N VAL A 800 10.54 -57.20 10.08
CA VAL A 800 11.96 -57.22 10.46
C VAL A 800 12.45 -58.64 10.73
N GLU A 801 11.63 -59.47 11.39
CA GLU A 801 11.98 -60.87 11.60
C GLU A 801 12.17 -61.63 10.28
N TRP A 802 11.24 -61.48 9.34
CA TRP A 802 11.35 -62.08 8.01
C TRP A 802 12.58 -61.56 7.22
N LEU A 803 12.80 -60.24 7.19
CA LEU A 803 13.95 -59.59 6.55
C LEU A 803 15.30 -60.05 7.12
N LEU A 804 15.38 -60.30 8.43
CA LEU A 804 16.63 -60.69 9.09
C LEU A 804 16.87 -62.20 9.11
N LYS A 805 15.83 -63.04 9.19
CA LYS A 805 15.98 -64.50 9.40
C LYS A 805 15.82 -65.35 8.14
N THR A 806 15.17 -64.87 7.08
CA THR A 806 14.96 -65.65 5.84
C THR A 806 15.92 -65.24 4.72
N GLU A 807 16.26 -66.17 3.82
CA GLU A 807 17.10 -65.85 2.65
C GLU A 807 16.36 -64.93 1.66
N GLU A 808 15.06 -65.15 1.47
CA GLU A 808 14.17 -64.32 0.64
C GLU A 808 14.11 -62.87 1.13
N GLY A 809 13.91 -62.69 2.45
CA GLY A 809 13.92 -61.38 3.09
C GLY A 809 15.28 -60.67 3.00
N GLN A 810 16.39 -61.41 3.19
CA GLN A 810 17.74 -60.85 3.02
C GLN A 810 18.03 -60.46 1.56
N MET A 811 17.54 -61.22 0.57
CA MET A 811 17.66 -60.88 -0.85
C MET A 811 16.84 -59.63 -1.21
N LEU A 812 15.61 -59.51 -0.70
CA LEU A 812 14.81 -58.30 -0.90
C LEU A 812 15.47 -57.08 -0.25
N ALA A 813 15.95 -57.23 0.99
CA ALA A 813 16.66 -56.19 1.71
C ALA A 813 17.88 -55.65 0.95
N GLU A 814 18.70 -56.56 0.40
CA GLU A 814 19.86 -56.23 -0.42
C GLU A 814 19.46 -55.51 -1.71
N LYS A 815 18.42 -55.98 -2.40
CA LYS A 815 17.89 -55.34 -3.62
C LYS A 815 17.40 -53.92 -3.33
N VAL A 816 16.54 -53.76 -2.33
CA VAL A 816 15.85 -52.49 -2.04
C VAL A 816 16.82 -51.43 -1.52
N ARG A 817 17.73 -51.77 -0.60
CA ARG A 817 18.70 -50.77 -0.07
C ARG A 817 19.64 -50.23 -1.16
N LEU A 818 20.00 -51.06 -2.14
CA LEU A 818 20.88 -50.68 -3.25
C LEU A 818 20.11 -49.89 -4.32
N ALA A 819 18.87 -50.28 -4.65
CA ALA A 819 18.01 -49.51 -5.52
C ALA A 819 17.69 -48.12 -4.93
N GLY A 820 17.45 -48.05 -3.62
CA GLY A 820 17.30 -46.82 -2.84
C GLY A 820 18.50 -45.86 -2.91
N TYR A 821 19.71 -46.39 -2.80
CA TYR A 821 20.93 -45.61 -3.03
C TYR A 821 21.04 -45.12 -4.48
N ASN A 822 20.79 -46.01 -5.45
CA ASN A 822 20.95 -45.70 -6.88
C ASN A 822 19.94 -44.64 -7.36
N VAL A 823 18.67 -44.68 -6.91
CA VAL A 823 17.70 -43.63 -7.26
C VAL A 823 18.13 -42.29 -6.67
N LEU A 824 18.65 -42.27 -5.44
CA LEU A 824 19.10 -41.04 -4.79
C LEU A 824 20.25 -40.40 -5.57
N THR A 825 21.28 -41.17 -5.94
CA THR A 825 22.46 -40.66 -6.67
C THR A 825 22.14 -40.19 -8.08
N ASN A 826 21.10 -40.76 -8.73
CA ASN A 826 20.73 -40.44 -10.10
C ASN A 826 19.72 -39.28 -10.18
N LEU A 827 18.66 -39.32 -9.37
CA LEU A 827 17.52 -38.39 -9.46
C LEU A 827 17.75 -37.10 -8.67
N PHE A 828 18.38 -37.20 -7.49
CA PHE A 828 18.57 -36.07 -6.58
C PHE A 828 20.05 -35.72 -6.45
N ASN A 829 20.72 -35.47 -7.57
CA ASN A 829 22.09 -34.99 -7.57
C ASN A 829 22.12 -33.50 -7.15
N LEU A 830 22.74 -33.21 -6.00
CA LEU A 830 22.81 -31.86 -5.44
C LEU A 830 23.62 -30.86 -6.28
N GLU A 831 24.55 -31.32 -7.14
CA GLU A 831 25.27 -30.44 -8.07
C GLU A 831 24.30 -29.86 -9.12
N ASN A 832 23.40 -30.70 -9.66
CA ASN A 832 22.35 -30.27 -10.59
C ASN A 832 21.31 -29.37 -9.91
N ILE A 833 20.92 -29.71 -8.68
CA ILE A 833 19.95 -28.92 -7.90
C ILE A 833 20.54 -27.54 -7.57
N ALA A 834 21.82 -27.45 -7.21
CA ALA A 834 22.51 -26.17 -6.98
C ALA A 834 22.56 -25.28 -8.24
N LEU A 835 22.78 -25.85 -9.42
CA LEU A 835 22.70 -25.13 -10.70
C LEU A 835 21.30 -24.55 -10.95
N ASN A 836 20.24 -25.30 -10.64
CA ASN A 836 18.86 -24.82 -10.79
C ASN A 836 18.49 -23.75 -9.77
N ILE A 837 18.96 -23.84 -8.52
CA ILE A 837 18.77 -22.76 -7.53
C ILE A 837 19.50 -21.49 -7.98
N LEU A 838 20.72 -21.61 -8.50
CA LEU A 838 21.47 -20.48 -9.06
C LEU A 838 20.71 -19.79 -10.21
N ALA A 839 20.05 -20.58 -11.07
CA ALA A 839 19.16 -20.05 -12.10
C ALA A 839 18.00 -19.24 -11.50
N MET A 840 17.27 -19.81 -10.54
CA MET A 840 16.17 -19.12 -9.86
C MET A 840 16.61 -17.83 -9.15
N LEU A 841 17.81 -17.80 -8.58
CA LEU A 841 18.42 -16.61 -7.98
C LEU A 841 18.73 -15.54 -9.04
N THR A 842 19.23 -15.94 -10.23
CA THR A 842 19.61 -15.03 -11.34
C THR A 842 18.44 -14.53 -12.20
N GLU A 843 17.44 -15.35 -12.53
CA GLU A 843 16.36 -15.00 -13.48
C GLU A 843 15.61 -13.73 -13.05
N LYS A 844 15.28 -13.59 -11.76
CA LYS A 844 14.61 -12.40 -11.20
C LYS A 844 15.51 -11.16 -11.06
N ALA A 845 16.80 -11.24 -11.39
CA ALA A 845 17.69 -10.08 -11.48
C ALA A 845 17.69 -9.45 -12.88
N GLN A 846 17.33 -10.22 -13.92
CA GLN A 846 17.32 -9.75 -15.31
C GLN A 846 16.05 -8.98 -15.72
N GLN A 847 14.99 -9.02 -14.91
CA GLN A 847 13.78 -8.22 -15.14
C GLN A 847 13.86 -6.79 -14.57
N ASN A 848 14.94 -6.45 -13.86
CA ASN A 848 15.15 -5.13 -13.24
C ASN A 848 16.32 -4.33 -13.86
N ASN A 849 16.73 -4.67 -15.09
CA ASN A 849 17.80 -3.99 -15.85
C ASN A 849 17.29 -3.54 -17.22
#